data_AF-A0A9D5WZ97-F1
#
_entry.id   AF-A0A9D5WZ97-F1
#
_cell.length_a   1.000
_cell.length_b   1.000
_cell.length_c   1.000
_cell.angle_alpha   90.00
_cell.angle_beta   90.00
_cell.angle_gamma   90.00
#
_symmetry.space_group_name_H-M   'P 1'
#
loop_
_entity.id
_entity.type
_entity.pdbx_description
1 polymer ?
#
loop_
_entity_poly.entity_id
_entity_poly.type
_entity_poly.pdbx_seq_one_letter_code
_entity_poly.pdbx_strand_id
1 'polypeptide(L)'
;MKNNLLKTTCAVFSLLFTALFALPQQLHAQSKEAYVEKNLDKKVMTFYYDNQKSSRKGIVYSINEKQKTDSGTEIPAWAGNSQDGEKTTTTVVFDESFKDFRPVSTDYWFAQYTVLKEFKGIENLNTTDVTNMSHMFYHCDALPSVDLSHFNTAKVTDMNSMFSECASLTSLNLSTFDTKNVTDMNSMFNFCAGLTSLNLSKFNTAKVKDMRAMFFCCTGLTSLDLSKFNTENVTDMGVMFFYCKGITSLNLSGFNTAKVTNMKGMFSGCSGLTSLDVSKFNTKNVTTMNGMFASCVALTKLNLSSFNTANVTDMNGMFANCSELAALDLSNFNTANVTDMTSMFSACTVLAELKVPNFNTEKVVSMFGMFANNKALTSLDLSSFNTPEVTTMKGMFSGCSALTSLKISNFNTAKVTDMYGMFFSCEALPSLDLSNFDTEKVTDMYGMFAYCKAMKSLKLSSFDTKNVKNMSFMFFYCSSLPTLDLSGFNTENVTDMGAMFKYCLGMEKIDVSKFNTEKVTNMRGMFSGCRKITSLDLSHFNTENVTNTNTMFFSCDAITSLNLSSFKLEKVTDMGSMFFACEEMKTIYCNYTWKCAESTSMFAYCSKLKGAVAYDENKVDVQMANPETGYFTKKTPSGIEKSVDTTDAKIVDIYSLDGKKHSELQNGVNIVRMSNGKIQKIMK
;
A
#
# COMPACT_ATOMS: atom_id res chain seq x y z
N MET A 1 -21.21 -124.15 -3.84
CA MET A 1 -22.16 -123.02 -3.76
C MET A 1 -21.52 -121.88 -3.01
N LYS A 2 -21.67 -120.64 -3.51
CA LYS A 2 -21.25 -119.34 -2.94
C LYS A 2 -19.72 -119.10 -2.81
N ASN A 3 -19.18 -118.36 -3.79
CA ASN A 3 -18.22 -117.25 -3.65
C ASN A 3 -17.38 -117.10 -4.92
N ASN A 4 -17.91 -116.44 -5.95
CA ASN A 4 -17.10 -115.96 -7.07
C ASN A 4 -17.77 -114.79 -7.83
N LEU A 5 -18.10 -113.73 -7.11
CA LEU A 5 -18.48 -112.43 -7.69
C LEU A 5 -17.62 -111.30 -7.11
N LEU A 6 -16.29 -111.49 -7.05
CA LEU A 6 -15.38 -110.50 -6.48
C LEU A 6 -13.96 -110.47 -7.10
N LYS A 7 -13.84 -110.78 -8.40
CA LYS A 7 -12.55 -110.65 -9.12
C LYS A 7 -12.65 -110.01 -10.52
N THR A 8 -13.72 -109.28 -10.82
CA THR A 8 -13.85 -108.50 -12.08
C THR A 8 -14.17 -107.02 -11.88
N THR A 9 -13.92 -106.48 -10.68
CA THR A 9 -14.20 -105.08 -10.30
C THR A 9 -12.96 -104.25 -9.91
N CYS A 10 -11.76 -104.58 -10.39
CA CYS A 10 -10.53 -103.80 -10.09
C CYS A 10 -9.66 -103.39 -11.29
N ALA A 11 -10.20 -103.33 -12.51
CA ALA A 11 -9.44 -102.83 -13.66
C ALA A 11 -10.19 -101.82 -14.54
N VAL A 12 -11.29 -101.24 -14.05
CA VAL A 12 -12.03 -100.16 -14.75
C VAL A 12 -12.03 -98.84 -13.95
N PHE A 13 -11.49 -98.81 -12.72
CA PHE A 13 -11.44 -97.60 -11.88
C PHE A 13 -10.16 -96.76 -11.98
N SER A 14 -9.15 -97.18 -12.75
CA SER A 14 -7.87 -96.46 -12.85
C SER A 14 -7.70 -95.63 -14.13
N LEU A 15 -8.73 -95.50 -14.98
CA LEU A 15 -8.72 -94.66 -16.18
C LEU A 15 -9.75 -93.51 -16.13
N LEU A 16 -10.42 -93.31 -15.00
CA LEU A 16 -11.42 -92.24 -14.80
C LEU A 16 -10.98 -91.12 -13.84
N PHE A 17 -9.74 -91.15 -13.35
CA PHE A 17 -9.20 -90.10 -12.46
C PHE A 17 -8.13 -89.19 -13.07
N THR A 18 -7.73 -89.39 -14.33
CA THR A 18 -6.74 -88.54 -15.02
C THR A 18 -7.33 -87.71 -16.16
N ALA A 19 -8.66 -87.66 -16.30
CA ALA A 19 -9.36 -86.86 -17.31
C ALA A 19 -10.27 -85.75 -16.73
N LEU A 20 -10.25 -85.52 -15.40
CA LEU A 20 -10.98 -84.42 -14.73
C LEU A 20 -10.09 -83.22 -14.32
N PHE A 21 -8.79 -83.25 -14.62
CA PHE A 21 -7.87 -82.12 -14.46
C PHE A 21 -7.25 -81.64 -15.78
N ALA A 22 -7.93 -81.90 -16.90
CA ALA A 22 -7.64 -81.29 -18.18
C ALA A 22 -8.78 -80.33 -18.59
N LEU A 23 -9.15 -79.42 -17.69
CA LEU A 23 -9.63 -78.11 -18.14
C LEU A 23 -8.37 -77.30 -18.45
N PRO A 24 -8.25 -76.70 -19.64
CA PRO A 24 -7.19 -75.74 -19.86
C PRO A 24 -7.34 -74.71 -18.74
N GLN A 25 -6.26 -74.45 -17.98
CA GLN A 25 -6.08 -73.10 -17.50
C GLN A 25 -6.10 -72.25 -18.76
N GLN A 26 -7.29 -71.76 -19.14
CA GLN A 26 -7.39 -70.46 -19.76
C GLN A 26 -6.61 -69.58 -18.80
N LEU A 27 -5.34 -69.33 -19.14
CA LEU A 27 -4.69 -68.09 -18.75
C LEU A 27 -5.79 -67.05 -18.98
N HIS A 28 -6.35 -66.53 -17.89
CA HIS A 28 -7.15 -65.34 -17.97
C HIS A 28 -6.20 -64.35 -18.62
N ALA A 29 -6.38 -64.11 -19.92
CA ALA A 29 -5.69 -63.04 -20.59
C ALA A 29 -6.12 -61.79 -19.83
N GLN A 30 -5.28 -61.35 -18.89
CA GLN A 30 -5.54 -60.15 -18.13
C GLN A 30 -5.81 -59.06 -19.17
N SER A 31 -7.00 -58.47 -19.09
CA SER A 31 -7.37 -57.37 -19.97
C SER A 31 -6.33 -56.26 -19.83
N LYS A 32 -5.92 -55.64 -20.94
CA LYS A 32 -5.02 -54.50 -20.87
C LYS A 32 -5.63 -53.42 -19.96
N GLU A 33 -4.85 -52.92 -19.02
CA GLU A 33 -5.22 -51.82 -18.14
C GLU A 33 -4.25 -50.66 -18.35
N ALA A 34 -4.76 -49.43 -18.25
CA ALA A 34 -3.92 -48.25 -18.25
C ALA A 34 -3.55 -47.88 -16.81
N TYR A 35 -2.26 -47.65 -16.57
CA TYR A 35 -1.74 -47.36 -15.25
C TYR A 35 -0.41 -46.60 -15.34
N VAL A 36 -0.02 -46.03 -14.20
CA VAL A 36 1.21 -45.24 -14.04
C VAL A 36 2.08 -45.93 -12.99
N GLU A 37 3.34 -46.23 -13.33
CA GLU A 37 4.35 -46.71 -12.39
C GLU A 37 5.33 -45.58 -12.04
N LYS A 38 5.48 -45.28 -10.76
CA LYS A 38 6.47 -44.33 -10.25
C LYS A 38 7.64 -45.06 -9.60
N ASN A 39 8.82 -44.91 -10.19
CA ASN A 39 10.08 -45.41 -9.65
C ASN A 39 10.84 -44.24 -8.98
N LEU A 40 10.83 -44.22 -7.65
CA LEU A 40 11.43 -43.14 -6.86
C LEU A 40 12.96 -43.11 -6.97
N ASP A 41 13.62 -44.27 -7.00
CA ASP A 41 15.08 -44.38 -7.08
C ASP A 41 15.62 -43.84 -8.40
N LYS A 42 14.97 -44.23 -9.50
CA LYS A 42 15.31 -43.76 -10.85
C LYS A 42 14.77 -42.38 -11.15
N LYS A 43 13.87 -41.85 -10.31
CA LYS A 43 13.15 -40.58 -10.53
C LYS A 43 12.37 -40.59 -11.85
N VAL A 44 11.80 -41.74 -12.20
CA VAL A 44 11.05 -41.96 -13.45
C VAL A 44 9.59 -42.27 -13.14
N MET A 45 8.68 -41.69 -13.91
CA MET A 45 7.28 -42.10 -13.99
C MET A 45 7.00 -42.68 -15.38
N THR A 46 6.42 -43.87 -15.46
CA THR A 46 6.11 -44.52 -16.73
C THR A 46 4.63 -44.82 -16.87
N PHE A 47 4.04 -44.46 -18.01
CA PHE A 47 2.66 -44.77 -18.41
C PHE A 47 2.64 -46.04 -19.27
N TYR A 48 1.77 -46.99 -18.93
CA TYR A 48 1.61 -48.27 -19.62
C TYR A 48 0.15 -48.57 -19.95
N TYR A 49 -0.07 -49.33 -21.03
CA TYR A 49 -1.37 -49.90 -21.37
C TYR A 49 -1.22 -51.36 -21.81
N ASP A 50 -1.08 -52.24 -20.83
CA ASP A 50 -0.78 -53.65 -21.01
C ASP A 50 -1.39 -54.50 -19.88
N ASN A 51 -1.03 -55.79 -19.84
CA ASN A 51 -1.47 -56.75 -18.84
C ASN A 51 -0.39 -57.07 -17.79
N GLN A 52 0.57 -56.17 -17.59
CA GLN A 52 1.73 -56.36 -16.71
C GLN A 52 1.68 -55.51 -15.43
N LYS A 53 0.54 -54.88 -15.13
CA LYS A 53 0.38 -54.02 -13.93
C LYS A 53 0.87 -54.68 -12.63
N SER A 54 0.58 -55.97 -12.44
CA SER A 54 0.97 -56.72 -11.24
C SER A 54 2.45 -57.11 -11.18
N SER A 55 3.21 -57.02 -12.29
CA SER A 55 4.64 -57.35 -12.31
C SER A 55 5.53 -56.13 -12.01
N ARG A 56 4.97 -54.92 -12.06
CA ARG A 56 5.66 -53.65 -11.79
C ARG A 56 6.19 -53.59 -10.36
N LYS A 57 7.31 -52.90 -10.18
CA LYS A 57 8.06 -52.86 -8.91
C LYS A 57 8.05 -51.48 -8.24
N GLY A 58 7.68 -50.44 -8.98
CA GLY A 58 7.45 -49.11 -8.44
C GLY A 58 6.09 -48.96 -7.75
N ILE A 59 5.75 -47.73 -7.37
CA ILE A 59 4.41 -47.39 -6.88
C ILE A 59 3.49 -47.29 -8.09
N VAL A 60 2.43 -48.11 -8.11
CA VAL A 60 1.52 -48.22 -9.27
C VAL A 60 0.18 -47.58 -8.95
N TYR A 61 -0.28 -46.70 -9.83
CA TYR A 61 -1.59 -46.07 -9.76
C TYR A 61 -2.42 -46.49 -10.96
N SER A 62 -3.72 -46.75 -10.77
CA SER A 62 -4.63 -46.90 -11.90
C SER A 62 -4.78 -45.55 -12.62
N ILE A 63 -4.96 -45.53 -13.95
CA ILE A 63 -5.03 -44.26 -14.70
C ILE A 63 -6.22 -43.37 -14.30
N ASN A 64 -7.25 -43.94 -13.65
CA ASN A 64 -8.41 -43.21 -13.16
C ASN A 64 -8.38 -42.99 -11.64
N GLU A 65 -7.30 -43.38 -10.98
CA GLU A 65 -7.13 -43.20 -9.53
C GLU A 65 -6.96 -41.72 -9.19
N LYS A 66 -7.62 -41.27 -8.13
CA LYS A 66 -7.68 -39.87 -7.73
C LYS A 66 -7.21 -39.67 -6.29
N GLN A 67 -6.66 -38.49 -6.03
CA GLN A 67 -6.38 -37.95 -4.70
C GLN A 67 -7.04 -36.57 -4.57
N LYS A 68 -7.17 -36.07 -3.34
CA LYS A 68 -7.70 -34.73 -3.07
C LYS A 68 -6.59 -33.79 -2.59
N THR A 69 -6.58 -32.58 -3.12
CA THR A 69 -5.79 -31.46 -2.57
C THR A 69 -6.45 -30.93 -1.28
N ASP A 70 -5.78 -30.03 -0.56
CA ASP A 70 -6.35 -29.39 0.64
C ASP A 70 -7.59 -28.55 0.33
N SER A 71 -7.65 -28.00 -0.88
CA SER A 71 -8.83 -27.28 -1.39
C SER A 71 -9.99 -28.21 -1.77
N GLY A 72 -9.81 -29.53 -1.64
CA GLY A 72 -10.80 -30.55 -1.99
C GLY A 72 -10.86 -30.87 -3.48
N THR A 73 -9.91 -30.40 -4.29
CA THR A 73 -9.87 -30.64 -5.74
C THR A 73 -9.42 -32.08 -6.02
N GLU A 74 -10.15 -32.80 -6.87
CA GLU A 74 -9.81 -34.17 -7.26
C GLU A 74 -8.81 -34.19 -8.42
N ILE A 75 -7.59 -34.63 -8.16
CA ILE A 75 -6.49 -34.72 -9.15
C ILE A 75 -6.06 -36.19 -9.31
N PRO A 76 -5.35 -36.56 -10.40
CA PRO A 76 -4.78 -37.90 -10.53
C PRO A 76 -3.91 -38.27 -9.32
N ALA A 77 -4.03 -39.52 -8.84
CA ALA A 77 -3.31 -39.98 -7.66
C ALA A 77 -1.77 -39.94 -7.82
N TRP A 78 -1.29 -39.97 -9.06
CA TRP A 78 0.15 -39.83 -9.35
C TRP A 78 0.61 -38.38 -9.52
N ALA A 79 -0.30 -37.40 -9.67
CA ALA A 79 0.06 -36.00 -9.82
C ALA A 79 0.76 -35.47 -8.55
N GLY A 80 1.49 -34.36 -8.66
CA GLY A 80 1.99 -33.66 -7.49
C GLY A 80 0.87 -32.92 -6.76
N ASN A 81 1.02 -32.77 -5.45
CA ASN A 81 0.16 -31.98 -4.57
C ASN A 81 1.05 -31.00 -3.80
N SER A 82 0.55 -29.80 -3.47
CA SER A 82 1.23 -28.78 -2.68
C SER A 82 1.70 -29.25 -1.28
N GLN A 83 1.13 -30.35 -0.77
CA GLN A 83 1.54 -30.99 0.48
C GLN A 83 2.76 -31.92 0.35
N ASP A 84 3.07 -32.34 -0.87
CA ASP A 84 4.24 -33.15 -1.14
C ASP A 84 5.43 -32.22 -1.37
N GLY A 85 6.27 -32.06 -0.35
CA GLY A 85 7.51 -31.30 -0.43
C GLY A 85 8.43 -31.85 -1.52
N GLU A 86 8.28 -31.30 -2.73
CA GLU A 86 9.05 -31.58 -3.95
C GLU A 86 8.97 -33.02 -4.49
N LYS A 87 8.28 -33.21 -5.62
CA LYS A 87 8.22 -34.51 -6.31
C LYS A 87 9.52 -34.74 -7.09
N THR A 88 10.37 -35.64 -6.59
CA THR A 88 11.71 -35.94 -7.14
C THR A 88 11.78 -36.47 -8.58
N THR A 89 10.65 -36.71 -9.26
CA THR A 89 10.62 -37.26 -10.62
C THR A 89 11.18 -36.26 -11.63
N THR A 90 12.22 -36.66 -12.35
CA THR A 90 12.89 -35.84 -13.37
C THR A 90 12.53 -36.25 -14.80
N THR A 91 11.97 -37.45 -15.00
CA THR A 91 11.65 -37.98 -16.33
C THR A 91 10.28 -38.66 -16.32
N VAL A 92 9.43 -38.33 -17.29
CA VAL A 92 8.20 -39.06 -17.61
C VAL A 92 8.43 -39.90 -18.88
N VAL A 93 7.95 -41.14 -18.89
CA VAL A 93 8.08 -42.07 -20.00
C VAL A 93 6.68 -42.56 -20.41
N PHE A 94 6.39 -42.52 -21.69
CA PHE A 94 5.24 -43.18 -22.28
C PHE A 94 5.72 -44.42 -23.03
N ASP A 95 5.48 -45.59 -22.44
CA ASP A 95 5.84 -46.87 -23.04
C ASP A 95 5.06 -47.08 -24.35
N GLU A 96 5.63 -47.84 -25.29
CA GLU A 96 5.00 -48.10 -26.59
C GLU A 96 3.60 -48.72 -26.43
N SER A 97 3.38 -49.50 -25.37
CA SER A 97 2.06 -50.07 -25.05
C SER A 97 0.97 -48.99 -24.91
N PHE A 98 1.31 -47.77 -24.49
CA PHE A 98 0.37 -46.69 -24.24
C PHE A 98 -0.26 -46.11 -25.51
N LYS A 99 0.30 -46.37 -26.70
CA LYS A 99 -0.15 -45.78 -27.98
C LYS A 99 -1.61 -46.06 -28.34
N ASP A 100 -2.20 -47.12 -27.79
CA ASP A 100 -3.59 -47.52 -28.02
C ASP A 100 -4.56 -46.99 -26.95
N PHE A 101 -4.06 -46.46 -25.83
CA PHE A 101 -4.91 -45.83 -24.83
C PHE A 101 -5.42 -44.48 -25.33
N ARG A 102 -6.66 -44.13 -24.99
CA ARG A 102 -7.34 -42.90 -25.43
C ARG A 102 -7.93 -42.20 -24.20
N PRO A 103 -7.15 -41.39 -23.47
CA PRO A 103 -7.68 -40.59 -22.36
C PRO A 103 -8.74 -39.61 -22.86
N VAL A 104 -9.78 -39.41 -22.06
CA VAL A 104 -10.80 -38.37 -22.28
C VAL A 104 -10.41 -37.05 -21.58
N SER A 105 -9.55 -37.11 -20.56
CA SER A 105 -9.00 -35.96 -19.86
C SER A 105 -7.54 -36.19 -19.50
N THR A 106 -6.72 -35.16 -19.66
CA THR A 106 -5.33 -35.10 -19.18
C THR A 106 -5.16 -34.08 -18.05
N ASP A 107 -6.27 -33.70 -17.42
CA ASP A 107 -6.29 -32.71 -16.34
C ASP A 107 -5.38 -33.09 -15.18
N TYR A 108 -4.51 -32.16 -14.78
CA TYR A 108 -3.45 -32.32 -13.75
C TYR A 108 -2.43 -33.45 -13.98
N TRP A 109 -2.33 -34.08 -15.15
CA TRP A 109 -1.51 -35.29 -15.35
C TRP A 109 -0.04 -35.15 -14.93
N PHE A 110 0.56 -33.98 -15.13
CA PHE A 110 1.95 -33.69 -14.75
C PHE A 110 2.05 -32.48 -13.82
N ALA A 111 0.95 -32.13 -13.14
CA ALA A 111 0.93 -30.98 -12.26
C ALA A 111 1.92 -31.14 -11.08
N GLN A 112 2.53 -30.03 -10.67
CA GLN A 112 3.40 -29.90 -9.48
C GLN A 112 4.70 -30.75 -9.54
N TYR A 113 5.13 -31.14 -10.74
CA TYR A 113 6.43 -31.78 -10.96
C TYR A 113 7.52 -30.73 -11.24
N THR A 114 7.84 -29.94 -10.22
CA THR A 114 8.70 -28.74 -10.32
C THR A 114 10.13 -29.03 -10.79
N VAL A 115 10.64 -30.25 -10.61
CA VAL A 115 11.99 -30.67 -11.06
C VAL A 115 12.00 -31.50 -12.35
N LEU A 116 10.86 -31.67 -13.02
CA LEU A 116 10.74 -32.42 -14.26
C LEU A 116 11.64 -31.85 -15.36
N LYS A 117 12.37 -32.71 -16.06
CA LYS A 117 13.36 -32.31 -17.08
C LYS A 117 13.01 -32.76 -18.48
N GLU A 118 12.33 -33.89 -18.63
CA GLU A 118 12.08 -34.46 -19.95
C GLU A 118 10.90 -35.44 -19.98
N PHE A 119 10.36 -35.60 -21.18
CA PHE A 119 9.43 -36.66 -21.56
C PHE A 119 10.10 -37.56 -22.59
N LYS A 120 9.91 -38.88 -22.48
CA LYS A 120 10.37 -39.88 -23.46
C LYS A 120 9.17 -40.67 -23.99
N GLY A 121 9.12 -40.88 -25.30
CA GLY A 121 8.03 -41.63 -25.94
C GLY A 121 6.69 -40.88 -25.95
N ILE A 122 6.67 -39.55 -25.77
CA ILE A 122 5.44 -38.75 -25.64
C ILE A 122 4.53 -38.86 -26.88
N GLU A 123 5.07 -39.23 -28.04
CA GLU A 123 4.34 -39.59 -29.25
C GLU A 123 3.36 -40.77 -29.04
N ASN A 124 3.56 -41.60 -28.01
CA ASN A 124 2.65 -42.67 -27.60
C ASN A 124 1.46 -42.16 -26.76
N LEU A 125 1.43 -40.88 -26.36
CA LEU A 125 0.26 -40.27 -25.72
C LEU A 125 -0.74 -39.84 -26.79
N ASN A 126 -1.75 -40.68 -27.03
CA ASN A 126 -2.79 -40.33 -27.98
C ASN A 126 -3.82 -39.37 -27.37
N THR A 127 -3.92 -38.16 -27.92
CA THR A 127 -4.81 -37.10 -27.41
C THR A 127 -6.10 -36.90 -28.21
N THR A 128 -6.41 -37.77 -29.19
CA THR A 128 -7.53 -37.54 -30.13
C THR A 128 -8.91 -37.44 -29.49
N ASP A 129 -9.09 -38.02 -28.29
CA ASP A 129 -10.34 -38.05 -27.55
C ASP A 129 -10.35 -37.12 -26.31
N VAL A 130 -9.26 -36.41 -26.06
CA VAL A 130 -9.15 -35.52 -24.90
C VAL A 130 -10.03 -34.29 -25.09
N THR A 131 -10.90 -34.03 -24.12
CA THR A 131 -11.75 -32.83 -24.07
C THR A 131 -11.26 -31.81 -23.04
N ASN A 132 -10.52 -32.25 -22.01
CA ASN A 132 -9.98 -31.39 -20.97
C ASN A 132 -8.47 -31.59 -20.83
N MET A 133 -7.70 -30.51 -21.07
CA MET A 133 -6.25 -30.45 -20.91
C MET A 133 -5.82 -29.40 -19.85
N SER A 134 -6.74 -28.98 -18.98
CA SER A 134 -6.39 -28.00 -17.95
C SER A 134 -5.30 -28.54 -17.01
N HIS A 135 -4.45 -27.65 -16.51
CA HIS A 135 -3.37 -27.96 -15.57
C HIS A 135 -2.39 -29.10 -15.99
N MET A 136 -2.38 -29.53 -17.26
CA MET A 136 -1.65 -30.72 -17.68
C MET A 136 -0.15 -30.64 -17.35
N PHE A 137 0.46 -29.46 -17.53
CA PHE A 137 1.85 -29.17 -17.18
C PHE A 137 2.00 -28.12 -16.06
N TYR A 138 0.94 -27.89 -15.27
CA TYR A 138 0.95 -26.88 -14.20
C TYR A 138 2.13 -27.08 -13.24
N HIS A 139 2.91 -26.04 -12.95
CA HIS A 139 4.12 -26.13 -12.11
C HIS A 139 5.16 -27.18 -12.56
N CYS A 140 5.38 -27.30 -13.87
CA CYS A 140 6.56 -27.96 -14.42
C CYS A 140 7.74 -26.97 -14.51
N ASP A 141 8.10 -26.34 -13.40
CA ASP A 141 8.98 -25.16 -13.33
C ASP A 141 10.34 -25.36 -14.01
N ALA A 142 10.94 -26.54 -13.85
CA ALA A 142 12.29 -26.85 -14.34
C ALA A 142 12.32 -27.51 -15.73
N LEU A 143 11.18 -27.65 -16.40
CA LEU A 143 11.04 -28.27 -17.72
C LEU A 143 11.55 -27.31 -18.81
N PRO A 144 12.63 -27.63 -19.53
CA PRO A 144 13.22 -26.72 -20.52
C PRO A 144 12.46 -26.69 -21.86
N SER A 145 11.82 -27.80 -22.23
CA SER A 145 11.08 -27.99 -23.48
C SER A 145 10.14 -29.20 -23.40
N VAL A 146 9.11 -29.23 -24.24
CA VAL A 146 8.22 -30.38 -24.45
C VAL A 146 7.87 -30.50 -25.94
N ASP A 147 7.92 -31.72 -26.47
CA ASP A 147 7.48 -32.00 -27.85
C ASP A 147 5.98 -32.25 -27.88
N LEU A 148 5.25 -31.37 -28.57
CA LEU A 148 3.79 -31.41 -28.73
C LEU A 148 3.37 -31.69 -30.18
N SER A 149 4.31 -32.06 -31.06
CA SER A 149 4.06 -32.24 -32.50
C SER A 149 3.05 -33.35 -32.83
N HIS A 150 2.80 -34.27 -31.89
CA HIS A 150 1.83 -35.35 -32.04
C HIS A 150 0.47 -35.07 -31.37
N PHE A 151 0.31 -33.93 -30.69
CA PHE A 151 -0.93 -33.62 -29.98
C PHE A 151 -2.05 -33.28 -30.96
N ASN A 152 -3.24 -33.85 -30.73
CA ASN A 152 -4.48 -33.49 -31.40
C ASN A 152 -5.42 -32.84 -30.39
N THR A 153 -5.66 -31.54 -30.56
CA THR A 153 -6.51 -30.77 -29.63
C THR A 153 -7.89 -30.43 -30.19
N ALA A 154 -8.30 -31.03 -31.31
CA ALA A 154 -9.53 -30.66 -32.01
C ALA A 154 -10.82 -30.85 -31.20
N LYS A 155 -10.81 -31.72 -30.17
CA LYS A 155 -11.92 -31.93 -29.24
C LYS A 155 -11.79 -31.19 -27.90
N VAL A 156 -10.66 -30.55 -27.64
CA VAL A 156 -10.39 -29.89 -26.36
C VAL A 156 -11.27 -28.65 -26.21
N THR A 157 -11.93 -28.55 -25.07
CA THR A 157 -12.80 -27.42 -24.70
C THR A 157 -12.23 -26.57 -23.56
N ASP A 158 -11.28 -27.12 -22.79
CA ASP A 158 -10.68 -26.49 -21.62
C ASP A 158 -9.14 -26.63 -21.67
N MET A 159 -8.44 -25.48 -21.62
CA MET A 159 -6.98 -25.37 -21.56
C MET A 159 -6.53 -24.47 -20.40
N ASN A 160 -7.37 -24.30 -19.38
CA ASN A 160 -7.08 -23.52 -18.20
C ASN A 160 -5.74 -23.95 -17.57
N SER A 161 -4.83 -23.00 -17.34
CA SER A 161 -3.55 -23.23 -16.67
C SER A 161 -2.67 -24.34 -17.26
N MET A 162 -2.85 -24.69 -18.55
CA MET A 162 -2.18 -25.85 -19.16
C MET A 162 -0.65 -25.82 -19.02
N PHE A 163 -0.03 -24.64 -19.17
CA PHE A 163 1.41 -24.40 -19.02
C PHE A 163 1.75 -23.43 -17.88
N SER A 164 0.78 -23.19 -16.98
CA SER A 164 0.94 -22.27 -15.85
C SER A 164 2.18 -22.63 -15.04
N GLU A 165 3.02 -21.64 -14.75
CA GLU A 165 4.25 -21.75 -13.94
C GLU A 165 5.36 -22.63 -14.53
N CYS A 166 5.30 -22.96 -15.83
CA CYS A 166 6.44 -23.57 -16.54
C CYS A 166 7.58 -22.56 -16.78
N ALA A 167 8.22 -22.08 -15.72
CA ALA A 167 9.15 -20.95 -15.75
C ALA A 167 10.41 -21.18 -16.60
N SER A 168 10.88 -22.43 -16.74
CA SER A 168 12.06 -22.77 -17.55
C SER A 168 11.78 -23.07 -19.02
N LEU A 169 10.51 -23.12 -19.45
CA LEU A 169 10.20 -23.34 -20.87
C LEU A 169 10.71 -22.14 -21.68
N THR A 170 11.65 -22.41 -22.59
CA THR A 170 12.26 -21.37 -23.44
C THR A 170 11.56 -21.21 -24.79
N SER A 171 10.90 -22.27 -25.25
CA SER A 171 10.10 -22.29 -26.48
C SER A 171 8.98 -23.32 -26.37
N LEU A 172 7.93 -23.13 -27.17
CA LEU A 172 6.79 -24.05 -27.24
C LEU A 172 6.27 -24.11 -28.67
N ASN A 173 6.28 -25.31 -29.27
CA ASN A 173 5.74 -25.52 -30.61
C ASN A 173 4.24 -25.86 -30.53
N LEU A 174 3.38 -24.90 -30.87
CA LEU A 174 1.92 -25.04 -30.86
C LEU A 174 1.31 -25.19 -32.27
N SER A 175 2.11 -25.57 -33.27
CA SER A 175 1.67 -25.60 -34.68
C SER A 175 0.55 -26.61 -34.99
N THR A 176 0.37 -27.62 -34.14
CA THR A 176 -0.66 -28.65 -34.27
C THR A 176 -1.95 -28.35 -33.50
N PHE A 177 -1.98 -27.27 -32.72
CA PHE A 177 -3.13 -26.97 -31.88
C PHE A 177 -4.32 -26.45 -32.71
N ASP A 178 -5.48 -27.11 -32.60
CA ASP A 178 -6.78 -26.65 -33.09
C ASP A 178 -7.63 -26.21 -31.89
N THR A 179 -7.67 -24.90 -31.62
CA THR A 179 -8.36 -24.35 -30.44
C THR A 179 -9.80 -23.90 -30.72
N LYS A 180 -10.39 -24.22 -31.87
CA LYS A 180 -11.73 -23.73 -32.27
C LYS A 180 -12.87 -24.10 -31.32
N ASN A 181 -12.66 -25.11 -30.48
CA ASN A 181 -13.64 -25.61 -29.50
C ASN A 181 -13.34 -25.16 -28.06
N VAL A 182 -12.21 -24.51 -27.82
CA VAL A 182 -11.79 -24.08 -26.49
C VAL A 182 -12.65 -22.89 -26.02
N THR A 183 -13.11 -22.97 -24.78
CA THR A 183 -13.96 -21.96 -24.15
C THR A 183 -13.29 -21.27 -22.95
N ASP A 184 -12.30 -21.92 -22.34
CA ASP A 184 -11.50 -21.40 -21.21
C ASP A 184 -10.00 -21.48 -21.54
N MET A 185 -9.32 -20.34 -21.48
CA MET A 185 -7.86 -20.18 -21.62
C MET A 185 -7.26 -19.37 -20.45
N ASN A 186 -7.98 -19.30 -19.33
CA ASN A 186 -7.51 -18.64 -18.11
C ASN A 186 -6.14 -19.17 -17.71
N SER A 187 -5.20 -18.26 -17.43
CA SER A 187 -3.85 -18.57 -16.92
C SER A 187 -3.05 -19.55 -17.77
N MET A 188 -3.41 -19.78 -19.04
CA MET A 188 -2.81 -20.84 -19.86
C MET A 188 -1.28 -20.81 -19.89
N PHE A 189 -0.67 -19.61 -19.86
CA PHE A 189 0.78 -19.40 -19.88
C PHE A 189 1.30 -18.51 -18.73
N ASN A 190 0.53 -18.27 -17.65
CA ASN A 190 1.02 -17.39 -16.59
C ASN A 190 2.33 -17.92 -15.98
N PHE A 191 3.20 -16.99 -15.56
CA PHE A 191 4.53 -17.25 -15.00
C PHE A 191 5.47 -18.09 -15.89
N CYS A 192 5.19 -18.24 -17.18
CA CYS A 192 6.17 -18.79 -18.15
C CYS A 192 7.30 -17.76 -18.43
N ALA A 193 8.11 -17.47 -17.43
CA ALA A 193 9.14 -16.43 -17.48
C ALA A 193 10.26 -16.69 -18.49
N GLY A 194 10.54 -17.96 -18.82
CA GLY A 194 11.56 -18.36 -19.79
C GLY A 194 11.16 -18.17 -21.26
N LEU A 195 9.85 -18.04 -21.56
CA LEU A 195 9.39 -17.87 -22.93
C LEU A 195 9.75 -16.46 -23.42
N THR A 196 10.58 -16.37 -24.46
CA THR A 196 10.98 -15.09 -25.07
C THR A 196 10.09 -14.68 -26.24
N SER A 197 9.47 -15.67 -26.88
CA SER A 197 8.47 -15.53 -27.95
C SER A 197 7.49 -16.71 -27.91
N LEU A 198 6.31 -16.53 -28.49
CA LEU A 198 5.28 -17.58 -28.57
C LEU A 198 4.49 -17.43 -29.88
N ASN A 199 4.47 -18.48 -30.69
CA ASN A 199 3.73 -18.48 -31.96
C ASN A 199 2.27 -18.93 -31.73
N LEU A 200 1.34 -17.98 -31.84
CA LEU A 200 -0.10 -18.19 -31.65
C LEU A 200 -0.90 -18.16 -32.96
N SER A 201 -0.25 -18.24 -34.12
CA SER A 201 -0.89 -18.07 -35.44
C SER A 201 -1.98 -19.10 -35.77
N LYS A 202 -2.02 -20.25 -35.07
CA LYS A 202 -3.03 -21.30 -35.22
C LYS A 202 -4.21 -21.17 -34.26
N PHE A 203 -4.17 -20.24 -33.31
CA PHE A 203 -5.21 -20.11 -32.32
C PHE A 203 -6.49 -19.54 -32.93
N ASN A 204 -7.62 -20.18 -32.63
CA ASN A 204 -8.95 -19.67 -32.86
C ASN A 204 -9.65 -19.48 -31.52
N THR A 205 -9.79 -18.22 -31.10
CA THR A 205 -10.35 -17.89 -29.77
C THR A 205 -11.83 -17.51 -29.83
N ALA A 206 -12.54 -17.76 -30.94
CA ALA A 206 -13.91 -17.26 -31.14
C ALA A 206 -14.93 -17.74 -30.08
N LYS A 207 -14.69 -18.89 -29.44
CA LYS A 207 -15.54 -19.43 -28.37
C LYS A 207 -15.06 -19.12 -26.95
N VAL A 208 -13.88 -18.51 -26.80
CA VAL A 208 -13.29 -18.23 -25.49
C VAL A 208 -14.08 -17.13 -24.78
N LYS A 209 -14.40 -17.35 -23.51
CA LYS A 209 -15.14 -16.40 -22.65
C LYS A 209 -14.29 -15.76 -21.57
N ASP A 210 -13.25 -16.47 -21.13
CA ASP A 210 -12.35 -16.08 -20.04
C ASP A 210 -10.90 -16.10 -20.55
N MET A 211 -10.24 -14.94 -20.49
CA MET A 211 -8.83 -14.77 -20.82
C MET A 211 -8.05 -14.17 -19.64
N ARG A 212 -8.58 -14.27 -18.42
CA ARG A 212 -7.91 -13.72 -17.24
C ARG A 212 -6.52 -14.33 -17.09
N ALA A 213 -5.55 -13.51 -16.72
CA ALA A 213 -4.19 -13.92 -16.43
C ALA A 213 -3.46 -14.74 -17.53
N MET A 214 -3.96 -14.80 -18.77
CA MET A 214 -3.44 -15.72 -19.80
C MET A 214 -1.91 -15.63 -20.00
N PHE A 215 -1.34 -14.43 -19.89
CA PHE A 215 0.10 -14.16 -19.97
C PHE A 215 0.66 -13.49 -18.70
N PHE A 216 -0.05 -13.60 -17.57
CA PHE A 216 0.35 -12.97 -16.30
C PHE A 216 1.79 -13.33 -15.93
N CYS A 217 2.64 -12.36 -15.62
CA CYS A 217 4.05 -12.54 -15.27
C CYS A 217 4.89 -13.34 -16.29
N CYS A 218 4.53 -13.36 -17.58
CA CYS A 218 5.44 -13.82 -18.64
C CYS A 218 6.53 -12.75 -18.89
N THR A 219 7.47 -12.63 -17.96
CA THR A 219 8.46 -11.54 -17.94
C THR A 219 9.47 -11.59 -19.08
N GLY A 220 9.74 -12.79 -19.62
CA GLY A 220 10.66 -12.98 -20.75
C GLY A 220 10.08 -12.63 -22.11
N LEU A 221 8.75 -12.59 -22.27
CA LEU A 221 8.12 -12.33 -23.57
C LEU A 221 8.45 -10.91 -24.02
N THR A 222 9.04 -10.79 -25.21
CA THR A 222 9.43 -9.49 -25.80
C THR A 222 8.41 -8.95 -26.80
N SER A 223 7.64 -9.84 -27.42
CA SER A 223 6.57 -9.54 -28.37
C SER A 223 5.54 -10.67 -28.40
N LEU A 224 4.31 -10.35 -28.82
CA LEU A 224 3.22 -11.29 -29.03
C LEU A 224 2.41 -10.88 -30.26
N ASP A 225 2.25 -11.79 -31.22
CA ASP A 225 1.30 -11.61 -32.32
C ASP A 225 -0.08 -12.12 -31.90
N LEU A 226 -1.02 -11.18 -31.73
CA LEU A 226 -2.40 -11.45 -31.34
C LEU A 226 -3.39 -11.23 -32.50
N SER A 227 -2.91 -11.10 -33.74
CA SER A 227 -3.74 -10.76 -34.91
C SER A 227 -4.85 -11.77 -35.24
N LYS A 228 -4.75 -13.00 -34.72
CA LYS A 228 -5.75 -14.07 -34.90
C LYS A 228 -6.75 -14.19 -33.76
N PHE A 229 -6.60 -13.41 -32.69
CA PHE A 229 -7.51 -13.47 -31.56
C PHE A 229 -8.85 -12.82 -31.94
N ASN A 230 -9.92 -13.61 -31.85
CA ASN A 230 -11.29 -13.12 -31.80
C ASN A 230 -11.73 -13.04 -30.34
N THR A 231 -12.02 -11.84 -29.84
CA THR A 231 -12.39 -11.58 -28.44
C THR A 231 -13.86 -11.18 -28.26
N GLU A 232 -14.70 -11.35 -29.28
CA GLU A 232 -16.11 -10.89 -29.27
C GLU A 232 -16.99 -11.50 -28.16
N ASN A 233 -16.58 -12.65 -27.62
CA ASN A 233 -17.28 -13.40 -26.57
C ASN A 233 -16.61 -13.32 -25.20
N VAL A 234 -15.46 -12.63 -25.11
CA VAL A 234 -14.70 -12.52 -23.87
C VAL A 234 -15.39 -11.56 -22.91
N THR A 235 -15.49 -11.96 -21.66
CA THR A 235 -16.13 -11.19 -20.56
C THR A 235 -15.13 -10.76 -19.49
N ASP A 236 -14.04 -11.51 -19.29
CA ASP A 236 -12.98 -11.19 -18.32
C ASP A 236 -11.61 -11.16 -19.01
N MET A 237 -10.92 -10.02 -18.90
CA MET A 237 -9.54 -9.79 -19.36
C MET A 237 -8.63 -9.32 -18.20
N GLY A 238 -9.06 -9.54 -16.96
CA GLY A 238 -8.34 -9.16 -15.77
C GLY A 238 -6.92 -9.70 -15.77
N VAL A 239 -5.96 -8.84 -15.50
CA VAL A 239 -4.54 -9.13 -15.33
C VAL A 239 -3.89 -9.93 -16.49
N MET A 240 -4.49 -9.90 -17.68
CA MET A 240 -4.08 -10.73 -18.83
C MET A 240 -2.60 -10.58 -19.19
N PHE A 241 -2.05 -9.35 -19.12
CA PHE A 241 -0.64 -9.05 -19.40
C PHE A 241 0.10 -8.49 -18.16
N PHE A 242 -0.45 -8.67 -16.96
CA PHE A 242 0.12 -8.12 -15.73
C PHE A 242 1.59 -8.55 -15.58
N TYR A 243 2.50 -7.60 -15.32
CA TYR A 243 3.93 -7.82 -15.16
C TYR A 243 4.64 -8.49 -16.36
N CYS A 244 4.11 -8.39 -17.58
CA CYS A 244 4.84 -8.71 -18.81
C CYS A 244 5.93 -7.65 -19.10
N LYS A 245 7.00 -7.64 -18.30
CA LYS A 245 8.03 -6.58 -18.33
C LYS A 245 8.81 -6.48 -19.63
N GLY A 246 9.01 -7.61 -20.33
CA GLY A 246 9.76 -7.66 -21.58
C GLY A 246 9.01 -7.09 -22.80
N ILE A 247 7.68 -6.99 -22.73
CA ILE A 247 6.86 -6.56 -23.87
C ILE A 247 6.99 -5.05 -24.06
N THR A 248 7.46 -4.64 -25.23
CA THR A 248 7.71 -3.21 -25.55
C THR A 248 6.58 -2.55 -26.35
N SER A 249 5.78 -3.35 -27.05
CA SER A 249 4.58 -2.94 -27.80
C SER A 249 3.59 -4.11 -27.92
N LEU A 250 2.30 -3.80 -28.03
CA LEU A 250 1.22 -4.77 -28.25
C LEU A 250 0.28 -4.27 -29.33
N ASN A 251 0.01 -5.10 -30.34
CA ASN A 251 -1.02 -4.82 -31.34
C ASN A 251 -2.37 -5.40 -30.89
N LEU A 252 -3.27 -4.52 -30.45
CA LEU A 252 -4.62 -4.88 -29.97
C LEU A 252 -5.73 -4.48 -30.95
N SER A 253 -5.38 -4.14 -32.19
CA SER A 253 -6.33 -3.58 -33.18
C SER A 253 -7.48 -4.50 -33.59
N GLY A 254 -7.33 -5.81 -33.34
CA GLY A 254 -8.35 -6.85 -33.56
C GLY A 254 -9.23 -7.16 -32.33
N PHE A 255 -8.97 -6.54 -31.18
CA PHE A 255 -9.74 -6.81 -29.97
C PHE A 255 -11.12 -6.18 -30.03
N ASN A 256 -12.16 -6.98 -29.75
CA ASN A 256 -13.52 -6.52 -29.53
C ASN A 256 -13.85 -6.67 -28.04
N THR A 257 -13.87 -5.54 -27.32
CA THR A 257 -14.07 -5.52 -25.87
C THR A 257 -15.52 -5.24 -25.45
N ALA A 258 -16.47 -5.24 -26.38
CA ALA A 258 -17.84 -4.80 -26.12
C ALA A 258 -18.61 -5.61 -25.05
N LYS A 259 -18.19 -6.86 -24.76
CA LYS A 259 -18.78 -7.71 -23.72
C LYS A 259 -17.93 -7.79 -22.44
N VAL A 260 -16.76 -7.17 -22.41
CA VAL A 260 -15.84 -7.25 -21.27
C VAL A 260 -16.41 -6.45 -20.10
N THR A 261 -16.44 -7.08 -18.93
CA THR A 261 -16.90 -6.47 -17.67
C THR A 261 -15.76 -6.21 -16.70
N ASN A 262 -14.63 -6.92 -16.84
CA ASN A 262 -13.46 -6.83 -15.97
C ASN A 262 -12.17 -6.61 -16.76
N MET A 263 -11.47 -5.50 -16.48
CA MET A 263 -10.15 -5.14 -17.03
C MET A 263 -9.14 -4.79 -15.92
N LYS A 264 -9.39 -5.25 -14.69
CA LYS A 264 -8.50 -5.00 -13.53
C LYS A 264 -7.06 -5.35 -13.90
N GLY A 265 -6.14 -4.40 -13.70
CA GLY A 265 -4.70 -4.62 -13.86
C GLY A 265 -4.25 -5.20 -15.20
N MET A 266 -5.03 -5.07 -16.28
CA MET A 266 -4.78 -5.76 -17.55
C MET A 266 -3.34 -5.57 -18.08
N PHE A 267 -2.77 -4.37 -17.92
CA PHE A 267 -1.41 -4.02 -18.33
C PHE A 267 -0.51 -3.61 -17.17
N SER A 268 -0.96 -3.81 -15.92
CA SER A 268 -0.22 -3.35 -14.75
C SER A 268 1.17 -3.99 -14.68
N GLY A 269 2.21 -3.19 -14.55
CA GLY A 269 3.60 -3.65 -14.48
C GLY A 269 4.19 -4.09 -15.81
N CYS A 270 3.53 -3.83 -16.95
CA CYS A 270 4.15 -3.88 -18.28
C CYS A 270 5.18 -2.75 -18.43
N SER A 271 6.27 -2.83 -17.66
CA SER A 271 7.24 -1.74 -17.49
C SER A 271 8.04 -1.43 -18.75
N GLY A 272 8.13 -2.36 -19.70
CA GLY A 272 8.77 -2.16 -21.00
C GLY A 272 7.88 -1.49 -22.05
N LEU A 273 6.57 -1.37 -21.80
CA LEU A 273 5.60 -0.90 -22.78
C LEU A 273 5.76 0.60 -23.04
N THR A 274 6.25 0.96 -24.22
CA THR A 274 6.55 2.36 -24.59
C THR A 274 5.35 3.08 -25.25
N SER A 275 4.48 2.30 -25.88
CA SER A 275 3.26 2.76 -26.54
C SER A 275 2.19 1.69 -26.47
N LEU A 276 0.93 2.12 -26.42
CA LEU A 276 -0.22 1.22 -26.38
C LEU A 276 -1.42 1.90 -27.04
N ASP A 277 -1.96 1.27 -28.09
CA ASP A 277 -3.19 1.72 -28.74
C ASP A 277 -4.41 0.97 -28.20
N VAL A 278 -5.23 1.69 -27.42
CA VAL A 278 -6.52 1.21 -26.89
C VAL A 278 -7.71 2.00 -27.47
N SER A 279 -7.50 2.76 -28.55
CA SER A 279 -8.53 3.63 -29.13
C SER A 279 -9.77 2.89 -29.65
N LYS A 280 -9.68 1.58 -29.89
CA LYS A 280 -10.80 0.73 -30.30
C LYS A 280 -11.53 0.05 -29.14
N PHE A 281 -11.08 0.23 -27.90
CA PHE A 281 -11.72 -0.42 -26.76
C PHE A 281 -13.10 0.19 -26.53
N ASN A 282 -14.11 -0.68 -26.43
CA ASN A 282 -15.45 -0.35 -25.99
C ASN A 282 -15.62 -0.78 -24.53
N THR A 283 -15.48 0.17 -23.61
CA THR A 283 -15.51 -0.12 -22.16
C THR A 283 -16.87 0.07 -21.51
N LYS A 284 -17.96 0.23 -22.28
CA LYS A 284 -19.29 0.60 -21.75
C LYS A 284 -19.82 -0.37 -20.69
N ASN A 285 -19.41 -1.64 -20.73
CA ASN A 285 -19.85 -2.70 -19.82
C ASN A 285 -18.82 -2.98 -18.70
N VAL A 286 -17.67 -2.30 -18.71
CA VAL A 286 -16.62 -2.51 -17.72
C VAL A 286 -17.05 -1.91 -16.38
N THR A 287 -16.92 -2.71 -15.33
CA THR A 287 -17.23 -2.33 -13.95
C THR A 287 -15.97 -2.18 -13.09
N THR A 288 -14.91 -2.92 -13.41
CA THR A 288 -13.63 -2.91 -12.70
C THR A 288 -12.46 -2.66 -13.65
N MET A 289 -11.69 -1.60 -13.39
CA MET A 289 -10.46 -1.26 -14.12
C MET A 289 -9.36 -0.71 -13.20
N ASN A 290 -9.44 -1.03 -11.91
CA ASN A 290 -8.42 -0.66 -10.95
C ASN A 290 -7.05 -1.21 -11.37
N GLY A 291 -6.03 -0.36 -11.24
CA GLY A 291 -4.66 -0.64 -11.62
C GLY A 291 -4.44 -0.92 -13.12
N MET A 292 -5.40 -0.68 -14.03
CA MET A 292 -5.30 -1.16 -15.43
C MET A 292 -3.95 -0.85 -16.12
N PHE A 293 -3.36 0.33 -15.85
CA PHE A 293 -2.07 0.77 -16.39
C PHE A 293 -1.01 1.00 -15.31
N ALA A 294 -1.24 0.57 -14.07
CA ALA A 294 -0.32 0.85 -12.97
C ALA A 294 1.10 0.34 -13.28
N SER A 295 2.14 1.12 -12.98
CA SER A 295 3.55 0.77 -13.21
C SER A 295 3.90 0.46 -14.67
N CYS A 296 3.14 0.98 -15.64
CA CYS A 296 3.59 1.13 -17.03
C CYS A 296 4.61 2.26 -17.13
N VAL A 297 5.77 2.08 -16.49
CA VAL A 297 6.76 3.16 -16.26
C VAL A 297 7.32 3.76 -17.54
N ALA A 298 7.40 3.00 -18.65
CA ALA A 298 7.93 3.48 -19.93
C ALA A 298 6.87 4.11 -20.86
N LEU A 299 5.59 4.12 -20.45
CA LEU A 299 4.51 4.61 -21.30
C LEU A 299 4.50 6.14 -21.32
N THR A 300 4.77 6.72 -22.49
CA THR A 300 4.91 8.19 -22.64
C THR A 300 3.61 8.92 -22.96
N LYS A 301 2.66 8.21 -23.60
CA LYS A 301 1.37 8.74 -24.04
C LYS A 301 0.31 7.65 -23.99
N LEU A 302 -0.93 8.05 -23.71
CA LEU A 302 -2.07 7.14 -23.71
C LEU A 302 -3.33 7.90 -24.16
N ASN A 303 -4.00 7.38 -25.19
CA ASN A 303 -5.26 7.95 -25.67
C ASN A 303 -6.43 7.12 -25.14
N LEU A 304 -7.29 7.74 -24.33
CA LEU A 304 -8.45 7.11 -23.69
C LEU A 304 -9.78 7.70 -24.14
N SER A 305 -9.81 8.45 -25.25
CA SER A 305 -11.01 9.13 -25.75
C SER A 305 -12.19 8.20 -26.07
N SER A 306 -11.92 6.91 -26.33
CA SER A 306 -12.96 5.91 -26.59
C SER A 306 -13.57 5.30 -25.32
N PHE A 307 -12.98 5.56 -24.14
CA PHE A 307 -13.42 4.93 -22.90
C PHE A 307 -14.76 5.54 -22.46
N ASN A 308 -15.69 4.63 -22.12
CA ASN A 308 -16.89 4.94 -21.37
C ASN A 308 -16.76 4.29 -19.98
N THR A 309 -16.73 5.10 -18.94
CA THR A 309 -16.50 4.65 -17.56
C THR A 309 -17.76 4.72 -16.68
N ALA A 310 -18.95 4.93 -17.25
CA ALA A 310 -20.17 5.19 -16.49
C ALA A 310 -20.56 4.06 -15.50
N ASN A 311 -20.14 2.82 -15.78
CA ASN A 311 -20.40 1.64 -14.94
C ASN A 311 -19.24 1.28 -14.01
N VAL A 312 -18.13 2.02 -14.05
CA VAL A 312 -16.94 1.71 -13.25
C VAL A 312 -17.15 2.16 -11.80
N THR A 313 -16.85 1.26 -10.86
CA THR A 313 -16.96 1.54 -9.42
C THR A 313 -15.62 1.70 -8.71
N ASP A 314 -14.54 1.14 -9.28
CA ASP A 314 -13.20 1.15 -8.68
C ASP A 314 -12.14 1.60 -9.70
N MET A 315 -11.48 2.73 -9.40
CA MET A 315 -10.36 3.30 -10.18
C MET A 315 -9.06 3.38 -9.36
N ASN A 316 -8.98 2.63 -8.26
CA ASN A 316 -7.79 2.55 -7.41
C ASN A 316 -6.54 2.28 -8.27
N GLY A 317 -5.54 3.15 -8.12
CA GLY A 317 -4.23 3.02 -8.75
C GLY A 317 -4.22 2.92 -10.27
N MET A 318 -5.28 3.32 -10.99
CA MET A 318 -5.42 3.08 -12.43
C MET A 318 -4.19 3.49 -13.26
N PHE A 319 -3.53 4.60 -12.90
CA PHE A 319 -2.33 5.13 -13.54
C PHE A 319 -1.13 5.22 -12.59
N ALA A 320 -1.20 4.62 -11.39
CA ALA A 320 -0.17 4.74 -10.38
C ALA A 320 1.21 4.33 -10.94
N ASN A 321 2.24 5.14 -10.72
CA ASN A 321 3.61 4.90 -11.17
C ASN A 321 3.77 4.79 -12.70
N CYS A 322 2.92 5.47 -13.49
CA CYS A 322 3.20 5.76 -14.90
C CYS A 322 4.20 6.92 -14.99
N SER A 323 5.45 6.66 -14.63
CA SER A 323 6.45 7.71 -14.36
C SER A 323 6.86 8.55 -15.57
N GLU A 324 6.68 8.04 -16.80
CA GLU A 324 7.00 8.73 -18.06
C GLU A 324 5.77 9.34 -18.77
N LEU A 325 4.57 9.20 -18.21
CA LEU A 325 3.35 9.74 -18.81
C LEU A 325 3.27 11.25 -18.59
N ALA A 326 3.50 12.03 -19.65
CA ALA A 326 3.63 13.50 -19.55
C ALA A 326 2.29 14.26 -19.50
N ALA A 327 1.24 13.71 -20.11
CA ALA A 327 -0.07 14.33 -20.16
C ALA A 327 -1.18 13.28 -20.19
N LEU A 328 -2.33 13.61 -19.59
CA LEU A 328 -3.50 12.76 -19.59
C LEU A 328 -4.78 13.59 -19.67
N ASP A 329 -5.59 13.30 -20.69
CA ASP A 329 -6.91 13.91 -20.88
C ASP A 329 -8.00 12.89 -20.57
N LEU A 330 -8.74 13.13 -19.48
CA LEU A 330 -9.85 12.29 -19.01
C LEU A 330 -11.19 13.03 -19.09
N SER A 331 -11.31 14.02 -19.98
CA SER A 331 -12.54 14.82 -20.11
C SER A 331 -13.78 13.98 -20.47
N ASN A 332 -13.60 12.80 -21.06
CA ASN A 332 -14.67 11.85 -21.40
C ASN A 332 -15.06 10.91 -20.24
N PHE A 333 -14.36 10.92 -19.11
CA PHE A 333 -14.63 10.00 -18.01
C PHE A 333 -15.87 10.42 -17.23
N ASN A 334 -16.77 9.46 -17.02
CA ASN A 334 -17.88 9.57 -16.07
C ASN A 334 -17.53 8.77 -14.82
N THR A 335 -17.38 9.44 -13.68
CA THR A 335 -16.96 8.83 -12.41
C THR A 335 -18.08 8.77 -11.37
N ALA A 336 -19.35 9.02 -11.75
CA ALA A 336 -20.47 9.14 -10.81
C ALA A 336 -20.76 7.89 -9.97
N ASN A 337 -20.25 6.72 -10.37
CA ASN A 337 -20.37 5.46 -9.64
C ASN A 337 -19.08 5.02 -8.92
N VAL A 338 -17.99 5.78 -9.07
CA VAL A 338 -16.69 5.44 -8.48
C VAL A 338 -16.72 5.69 -6.98
N THR A 339 -16.30 4.68 -6.21
CA THR A 339 -16.21 4.75 -4.75
C THR A 339 -14.77 4.81 -4.23
N ASP A 340 -13.79 4.34 -5.02
CA ASP A 340 -12.36 4.35 -4.65
C ASP A 340 -11.50 4.98 -5.75
N MET A 341 -10.76 6.04 -5.39
CA MET A 341 -9.75 6.72 -6.22
C MET A 341 -8.35 6.74 -5.58
N THR A 342 -8.13 5.85 -4.60
CA THR A 342 -6.85 5.70 -3.90
C THR A 342 -5.70 5.57 -4.89
N SER A 343 -4.67 6.40 -4.73
CA SER A 343 -3.44 6.40 -5.52
C SER A 343 -3.61 6.49 -7.04
N MET A 344 -4.78 6.91 -7.56
CA MET A 344 -5.12 6.82 -8.99
C MET A 344 -4.03 7.40 -9.92
N PHE A 345 -3.40 8.51 -9.53
CA PHE A 345 -2.32 9.20 -10.25
C PHE A 345 -1.04 9.29 -9.42
N SER A 346 -0.85 8.41 -8.42
CA SER A 346 0.33 8.48 -7.54
C SER A 346 1.60 8.19 -8.34
N ALA A 347 2.68 8.94 -8.10
CA ALA A 347 4.00 8.79 -8.70
C ALA A 347 4.03 8.86 -10.25
N CYS A 348 3.12 9.60 -10.88
CA CYS A 348 3.26 10.00 -12.28
C CYS A 348 4.23 11.20 -12.36
N THR A 349 5.52 10.94 -12.11
CA THR A 349 6.50 11.97 -11.76
C THR A 349 6.73 13.05 -12.82
N VAL A 350 6.53 12.73 -14.10
CA VAL A 350 6.65 13.69 -15.22
C VAL A 350 5.31 14.23 -15.73
N LEU A 351 4.18 13.84 -15.11
CA LEU A 351 2.85 14.31 -15.50
C LEU A 351 2.74 15.82 -15.28
N ALA A 352 2.72 16.57 -16.37
CA ALA A 352 2.66 18.03 -16.36
C ALA A 352 1.24 18.56 -16.64
N GLU A 353 0.42 17.79 -17.35
CA GLU A 353 -0.96 18.16 -17.69
C GLU A 353 -1.93 17.01 -17.35
N LEU A 354 -2.91 17.31 -16.49
CA LEU A 354 -3.99 16.39 -16.13
C LEU A 354 -5.34 17.10 -16.27
N LYS A 355 -6.18 16.64 -17.19
CA LYS A 355 -7.53 17.17 -17.40
C LYS A 355 -8.57 16.23 -16.83
N VAL A 356 -9.25 16.68 -15.77
CA VAL A 356 -10.34 15.97 -15.08
C VAL A 356 -11.62 16.82 -14.90
N PRO A 357 -12.04 17.61 -15.91
CA PRO A 357 -13.07 18.66 -15.71
C PRO A 357 -14.46 18.13 -15.35
N ASN A 358 -14.74 16.84 -15.63
CA ASN A 358 -16.06 16.23 -15.47
C ASN A 358 -16.11 15.15 -14.38
N PHE A 359 -15.09 15.06 -13.53
CA PHE A 359 -15.08 14.09 -12.44
C PHE A 359 -16.17 14.43 -11.43
N ASN A 360 -17.13 13.50 -11.27
CA ASN A 360 -18.07 13.47 -10.16
C ASN A 360 -17.50 12.57 -9.06
N THR A 361 -17.30 13.12 -7.87
CA THR A 361 -16.71 12.43 -6.72
C THR A 361 -17.68 12.23 -5.56
N GLU A 362 -18.99 12.39 -5.79
CA GLU A 362 -20.00 12.40 -4.72
C GLU A 362 -20.06 11.08 -3.93
N LYS A 363 -19.74 9.96 -4.58
CA LYS A 363 -19.73 8.62 -3.97
C LYS A 363 -18.35 8.15 -3.52
N VAL A 364 -17.30 8.94 -3.75
CA VAL A 364 -15.93 8.54 -3.43
C VAL A 364 -15.75 8.53 -1.92
N VAL A 365 -15.22 7.42 -1.39
CA VAL A 365 -14.96 7.22 0.05
C VAL A 365 -13.49 7.44 0.38
N SER A 366 -12.57 7.07 -0.52
CA SER A 366 -11.13 7.20 -0.33
C SER A 366 -10.45 7.98 -1.46
N MET A 367 -9.66 8.98 -1.08
CA MET A 367 -8.73 9.73 -1.94
C MET A 367 -7.29 9.64 -1.44
N PHE A 368 -6.97 8.60 -0.65
CA PHE A 368 -5.63 8.36 -0.12
C PHE A 368 -4.59 8.45 -1.25
N GLY A 369 -3.62 9.35 -1.12
CA GLY A 369 -2.50 9.48 -2.05
C GLY A 369 -2.88 9.70 -3.52
N MET A 370 -4.09 10.17 -3.84
CA MET A 370 -4.62 10.21 -5.22
C MET A 370 -3.65 10.89 -6.21
N PHE A 371 -2.98 11.97 -5.79
CA PHE A 371 -2.01 12.72 -6.60
C PHE A 371 -0.59 12.71 -6.01
N ALA A 372 -0.29 11.81 -5.07
CA ALA A 372 0.99 11.82 -4.36
C ALA A 372 2.18 11.70 -5.33
N ASN A 373 3.27 12.41 -5.07
CA ASN A 373 4.53 12.39 -5.82
C ASN A 373 4.43 12.78 -7.30
N ASN A 374 3.42 13.57 -7.69
CA ASN A 374 3.35 14.18 -9.01
C ASN A 374 4.23 15.42 -9.08
N LYS A 375 5.54 15.19 -9.25
CA LYS A 375 6.59 16.20 -9.14
C LYS A 375 6.60 17.25 -10.26
N ALA A 376 5.96 16.98 -11.40
CA ALA A 376 5.90 17.89 -12.54
C ALA A 376 4.58 18.68 -12.67
N LEU A 377 3.53 18.32 -11.91
CA LEU A 377 2.26 19.07 -11.95
C LEU A 377 2.46 20.47 -11.39
N THR A 378 2.23 21.48 -12.23
CA THR A 378 2.36 22.90 -11.86
C THR A 378 1.04 23.54 -11.47
N SER A 379 -0.06 23.04 -12.00
CA SER A 379 -1.41 23.48 -11.67
C SER A 379 -2.38 22.30 -11.68
N LEU A 380 -3.39 22.35 -10.81
CA LEU A 380 -4.44 21.35 -10.76
C LEU A 380 -5.78 22.01 -10.42
N ASP A 381 -6.74 21.84 -11.32
CA ASP A 381 -8.10 22.35 -11.17
C ASP A 381 -9.05 21.20 -10.81
N LEU A 382 -9.49 21.16 -9.55
CA LEU A 382 -10.44 20.17 -9.04
C LEU A 382 -11.80 20.79 -8.73
N SER A 383 -12.17 21.87 -9.44
CA SER A 383 -13.43 22.58 -9.18
C SER A 383 -14.68 21.71 -9.42
N SER A 384 -14.59 20.61 -10.17
CA SER A 384 -15.71 19.69 -10.35
C SER A 384 -15.91 18.73 -9.17
N PHE A 385 -14.95 18.64 -8.25
CA PHE A 385 -14.96 17.67 -7.17
C PHE A 385 -15.89 18.15 -6.05
N ASN A 386 -16.80 17.26 -5.64
CA ASN A 386 -17.64 17.37 -4.45
C ASN A 386 -17.46 16.07 -3.63
N THR A 387 -17.06 16.18 -2.37
CA THR A 387 -16.51 15.04 -1.61
C THR A 387 -17.30 14.66 -0.33
N PRO A 388 -18.65 14.64 -0.34
CA PRO A 388 -19.45 14.50 0.88
C PRO A 388 -19.27 13.14 1.59
N GLU A 389 -18.83 12.10 0.86
CA GLU A 389 -18.64 10.75 1.38
C GLU A 389 -17.17 10.40 1.70
N VAL A 390 -16.22 11.31 1.41
CA VAL A 390 -14.79 11.02 1.62
C VAL A 390 -14.47 10.98 3.11
N THR A 391 -13.83 9.88 3.55
CA THR A 391 -13.37 9.70 4.94
C THR A 391 -11.85 9.81 5.09
N THR A 392 -11.08 9.57 4.03
CA THR A 392 -9.62 9.66 4.05
C THR A 392 -9.06 10.51 2.90
N MET A 393 -8.29 11.54 3.26
CA MET A 393 -7.52 12.40 2.34
C MET A 393 -6.01 12.36 2.64
N LYS A 394 -5.58 11.31 3.36
CA LYS A 394 -4.18 11.12 3.75
C LYS A 394 -3.26 11.17 2.52
N GLY A 395 -2.27 12.04 2.58
CA GLY A 395 -1.25 12.20 1.56
C GLY A 395 -1.77 12.58 0.16
N MET A 396 -3.01 13.07 0.02
CA MET A 396 -3.66 13.27 -1.28
C MET A 396 -2.79 14.04 -2.29
N PHE A 397 -2.06 15.06 -1.84
CA PHE A 397 -1.14 15.88 -2.64
C PHE A 397 0.33 15.76 -2.19
N SER A 398 0.66 14.79 -1.33
CA SER A 398 2.00 14.65 -0.75
C SER A 398 3.07 14.53 -1.83
N GLY A 399 4.07 15.41 -1.83
CA GLY A 399 5.18 15.41 -2.79
C GLY A 399 4.86 16.03 -4.15
N CYS A 400 3.74 16.74 -4.30
CA CYS A 400 3.46 17.59 -5.48
C CYS A 400 4.34 18.85 -5.47
N SER A 401 5.66 18.66 -5.56
CA SER A 401 6.66 19.70 -5.26
C SER A 401 6.65 20.90 -6.22
N ALA A 402 6.17 20.74 -7.45
CA ALA A 402 6.08 21.81 -8.44
C ALA A 402 4.73 22.55 -8.46
N LEU A 403 3.77 22.13 -7.62
CA LEU A 403 2.41 22.68 -7.66
C LEU A 403 2.40 24.14 -7.20
N THR A 404 2.03 25.05 -8.09
CA THR A 404 1.93 26.50 -7.82
C THR A 404 0.49 26.99 -7.73
N SER A 405 -0.47 26.23 -8.26
CA SER A 405 -1.89 26.54 -8.24
C SER A 405 -2.72 25.29 -7.98
N LEU A 406 -3.60 25.33 -6.98
CA LEU A 406 -4.50 24.24 -6.62
C LEU A 406 -5.90 24.80 -6.35
N LYS A 407 -6.92 24.32 -7.08
CA LYS A 407 -8.32 24.73 -6.86
C LYS A 407 -9.11 23.59 -6.22
N ILE A 408 -9.46 23.76 -4.94
CA ILE A 408 -10.16 22.75 -4.11
C ILE A 408 -11.30 23.35 -3.28
N SER A 409 -11.83 24.51 -3.67
CA SER A 409 -12.84 25.24 -2.89
C SER A 409 -14.18 24.52 -2.72
N ASN A 410 -14.45 23.50 -3.53
CA ASN A 410 -15.71 22.73 -3.52
C ASN A 410 -15.62 21.44 -2.69
N PHE A 411 -14.48 21.18 -2.05
CA PHE A 411 -14.33 20.00 -1.20
C PHE A 411 -15.25 20.12 0.01
N ASN A 412 -16.00 19.05 0.26
CA ASN A 412 -16.73 18.83 1.50
C ASN A 412 -15.92 17.86 2.36
N THR A 413 -15.48 18.29 3.53
CA THR A 413 -14.60 17.49 4.40
C THR A 413 -15.27 17.01 5.69
N ALA A 414 -16.59 17.20 5.84
CA ALA A 414 -17.33 16.92 7.08
C ALA A 414 -17.32 15.46 7.54
N LYS A 415 -16.92 14.51 6.67
CA LYS A 415 -16.72 13.08 6.99
C LYS A 415 -15.26 12.65 7.08
N VAL A 416 -14.31 13.53 6.78
CA VAL A 416 -12.89 13.20 6.77
C VAL A 416 -12.40 13.02 8.21
N THR A 417 -11.74 11.89 8.47
CA THR A 417 -11.15 11.56 9.78
C THR A 417 -9.62 11.59 9.76
N ASP A 418 -9.01 11.44 8.58
CA ASP A 418 -7.56 11.35 8.39
C ASP A 418 -7.07 12.33 7.30
N MET A 419 -6.29 13.33 7.72
CA MET A 419 -5.62 14.32 6.88
C MET A 419 -4.08 14.26 7.00
N TYR A 420 -3.54 13.14 7.48
CA TYR A 420 -2.10 12.92 7.62
C TYR A 420 -1.37 13.31 6.33
N GLY A 421 -0.44 14.26 6.43
CA GLY A 421 0.42 14.67 5.32
C GLY A 421 -0.31 15.11 4.04
N MET A 422 -1.56 15.58 4.09
CA MET A 422 -2.37 15.88 2.90
C MET A 422 -1.64 16.76 1.87
N PHE A 423 -0.88 17.77 2.34
CA PHE A 423 -0.09 18.69 1.52
C PHE A 423 1.43 18.59 1.80
N PHE A 424 1.89 17.48 2.38
CA PHE A 424 3.30 17.29 2.72
C PHE A 424 4.20 17.50 1.50
N SER A 425 5.24 18.32 1.59
CA SER A 425 6.18 18.63 0.49
C SER A 425 5.52 19.20 -0.78
N CYS A 426 4.43 19.96 -0.64
CA CYS A 426 3.94 20.88 -1.68
C CYS A 426 4.83 22.14 -1.73
N GLU A 427 6.10 21.97 -2.10
CA GLU A 427 7.16 22.95 -1.83
C GLU A 427 6.97 24.30 -2.54
N ALA A 428 6.39 24.29 -3.75
CA ALA A 428 6.22 25.48 -4.59
C ALA A 428 4.88 26.23 -4.39
N LEU A 429 3.97 25.73 -3.55
CA LEU A 429 2.64 26.30 -3.40
C LEU A 429 2.72 27.63 -2.60
N PRO A 430 2.36 28.78 -3.19
CA PRO A 430 2.55 30.08 -2.54
C PRO A 430 1.43 30.44 -1.56
N SER A 431 0.23 29.89 -1.77
CA SER A 431 -0.92 30.16 -0.92
C SER A 431 -1.94 29.05 -0.99
N LEU A 432 -2.71 28.88 0.08
CA LEU A 432 -3.82 27.95 0.13
C LEU A 432 -4.95 28.49 1.01
N ASP A 433 -6.17 28.42 0.48
CA ASP A 433 -7.39 28.82 1.19
C ASP A 433 -8.19 27.57 1.53
N LEU A 434 -8.26 27.24 2.82
CA LEU A 434 -9.00 26.09 3.35
C LEU A 434 -10.15 26.52 4.26
N SER A 435 -10.64 27.76 4.12
CA SER A 435 -11.73 28.29 4.96
C SER A 435 -13.08 27.56 4.78
N ASN A 436 -13.19 26.66 3.80
CA ASN A 436 -14.36 25.78 3.59
C ASN A 436 -14.20 24.40 4.24
N PHE A 437 -13.04 24.07 4.82
CA PHE A 437 -12.80 22.74 5.38
C PHE A 437 -13.46 22.62 6.76
N ASP A 438 -14.35 21.65 6.90
CA ASP A 438 -14.80 21.12 8.18
C ASP A 438 -13.81 20.03 8.64
N THR A 439 -13.12 20.27 9.76
CA THR A 439 -12.13 19.35 10.32
C THR A 439 -12.58 18.72 11.63
N GLU A 440 -13.85 18.88 12.04
CA GLU A 440 -14.34 18.44 13.35
C GLU A 440 -14.00 16.97 13.63
N LYS A 441 -14.14 16.09 12.63
CA LYS A 441 -13.91 14.64 12.79
C LYS A 441 -12.46 14.20 12.61
N VAL A 442 -11.56 15.11 12.26
CA VAL A 442 -10.15 14.77 12.01
C VAL A 442 -9.45 14.45 13.32
N THR A 443 -8.76 13.30 13.38
CA THR A 443 -8.03 12.87 14.58
C THR A 443 -6.51 12.96 14.44
N ASP A 444 -6.00 12.96 13.20
CA ASP A 444 -4.56 13.01 12.88
C ASP A 444 -4.29 14.08 11.81
N MET A 445 -3.42 15.05 12.16
CA MET A 445 -2.93 16.13 11.30
C MET A 445 -1.40 16.13 11.19
N TYR A 446 -0.75 15.00 11.48
CA TYR A 446 0.70 14.87 11.38
C TYR A 446 1.21 15.37 10.03
N GLY A 447 2.16 16.30 10.08
CA GLY A 447 2.87 16.77 8.88
C GLY A 447 1.99 17.35 7.78
N MET A 448 0.74 17.75 8.05
CA MET A 448 -0.25 18.13 7.02
C MET A 448 0.30 19.15 6.00
N PHE A 449 1.11 20.11 6.45
CA PHE A 449 1.75 21.14 5.61
C PHE A 449 3.29 21.11 5.68
N ALA A 450 3.88 20.04 6.20
CA ALA A 450 5.34 19.98 6.34
C ALA A 450 6.03 20.18 4.98
N TYR A 451 7.14 20.92 4.96
CA TYR A 451 7.91 21.28 3.77
C TYR A 451 7.18 22.12 2.71
N CYS A 452 6.09 22.82 3.04
CA CYS A 452 5.50 23.84 2.18
C CYS A 452 6.36 25.13 2.16
N LYS A 453 7.57 25.03 1.58
CA LYS A 453 8.64 26.05 1.70
C LYS A 453 8.27 27.40 1.10
N ALA A 454 7.48 27.44 0.02
CA ALA A 454 7.06 28.67 -0.66
C ALA A 454 5.78 29.30 -0.07
N MET A 455 5.12 28.65 0.90
CA MET A 455 3.85 29.09 1.46
C MET A 455 3.97 30.44 2.15
N LYS A 456 3.31 31.46 1.60
CA LYS A 456 3.24 32.84 2.14
C LYS A 456 1.91 33.14 2.81
N SER A 457 0.83 32.44 2.43
CA SER A 457 -0.51 32.66 2.98
C SER A 457 -1.26 31.34 3.10
N LEU A 458 -1.72 31.01 4.31
CA LEU A 458 -2.50 29.82 4.59
C LEU A 458 -3.71 30.21 5.43
N LYS A 459 -4.93 30.00 4.90
CA LYS A 459 -6.17 30.32 5.63
C LYS A 459 -6.78 29.05 6.22
N LEU A 460 -6.92 29.05 7.55
CA LEU A 460 -7.41 27.92 8.35
C LEU A 460 -8.60 28.29 9.24
N SER A 461 -9.36 29.35 8.90
CA SER A 461 -10.35 29.95 9.80
C SER A 461 -11.49 29.03 10.23
N SER A 462 -11.75 27.95 9.49
CA SER A 462 -12.81 26.98 9.77
C SER A 462 -12.32 25.72 10.52
N PHE A 463 -11.03 25.61 10.83
CA PHE A 463 -10.49 24.40 11.44
C PHE A 463 -11.01 24.26 12.88
N ASP A 464 -11.78 23.20 13.13
CA ASP A 464 -12.08 22.66 14.46
C ASP A 464 -11.13 21.49 14.73
N THR A 465 -10.20 21.66 15.67
CA THR A 465 -9.19 20.65 16.00
C THR A 465 -9.49 19.88 17.29
N LYS A 466 -10.70 20.01 17.85
CA LYS A 466 -11.02 19.43 19.17
C LYS A 466 -10.78 17.92 19.28
N ASN A 467 -10.90 17.18 18.18
CA ASN A 467 -10.71 15.73 18.14
C ASN A 467 -9.29 15.30 17.73
N VAL A 468 -8.41 16.25 17.39
CA VAL A 468 -7.04 15.99 16.97
C VAL A 468 -6.19 15.54 18.15
N LYS A 469 -5.48 14.42 18.00
CA LYS A 469 -4.54 13.89 19.00
C LYS A 469 -3.09 14.16 18.63
N ASN A 470 -2.77 14.11 17.34
CA ASN A 470 -1.43 14.30 16.80
C ASN A 470 -1.40 15.46 15.81
N MET A 471 -0.64 16.50 16.11
CA MET A 471 -0.33 17.62 15.22
C MET A 471 1.18 17.87 15.10
N SER A 472 1.98 16.85 15.41
CA SER A 472 3.42 16.94 15.27
C SER A 472 3.80 17.18 13.80
N PHE A 473 4.84 17.96 13.59
CA PHE A 473 5.36 18.39 12.28
C PHE A 473 4.35 19.16 11.40
N MET A 474 3.18 19.56 11.88
CA MET A 474 2.10 20.12 11.03
C MET A 474 2.57 21.23 10.09
N PHE A 475 3.43 22.13 10.56
CA PHE A 475 4.03 23.23 9.77
C PHE A 475 5.55 23.15 9.67
N PHE A 476 6.14 21.97 9.88
CA PHE A 476 7.58 21.77 9.82
C PHE A 476 8.17 22.28 8.50
N TYR A 477 9.23 23.07 8.52
CA TYR A 477 9.87 23.65 7.33
C TYR A 477 8.94 24.53 6.44
N CYS A 478 7.88 25.13 6.99
CA CYS A 478 7.14 26.21 6.32
C CYS A 478 7.94 27.53 6.35
N SER A 479 9.06 27.56 5.62
CA SER A 479 10.10 28.59 5.78
C SER A 479 9.72 29.99 5.30
N SER A 480 8.69 30.14 4.46
CA SER A 480 8.26 31.46 3.93
C SER A 480 7.05 32.06 4.63
N LEU A 481 6.44 31.35 5.59
CA LEU A 481 5.20 31.79 6.23
C LEU A 481 5.52 32.87 7.28
N PRO A 482 5.00 34.11 7.17
CA PRO A 482 5.32 35.18 8.11
C PRO A 482 4.50 35.10 9.41
N THR A 483 3.26 34.61 9.32
CA THR A 483 2.33 34.46 10.43
C THR A 483 1.23 33.45 10.07
N LEU A 484 0.46 33.01 11.07
CA LEU A 484 -0.65 32.09 10.90
C LEU A 484 -1.77 32.43 11.90
N ASP A 485 -3.01 32.45 11.42
CA ASP A 485 -4.19 32.54 12.28
C ASP A 485 -4.55 31.15 12.82
N LEU A 486 -4.39 30.99 14.14
CA LEU A 486 -4.69 29.76 14.87
C LEU A 486 -5.90 29.93 15.80
N SER A 487 -6.68 31.00 15.64
CA SER A 487 -7.73 31.36 16.59
C SER A 487 -8.87 30.34 16.73
N GLY A 488 -9.04 29.46 15.73
CA GLY A 488 -10.00 28.34 15.73
C GLY A 488 -9.48 27.04 16.35
N PHE A 489 -8.17 26.93 16.64
CA PHE A 489 -7.59 25.69 17.16
C PHE A 489 -8.05 25.41 18.60
N ASN A 490 -8.66 24.25 18.81
CA ASN A 490 -8.87 23.64 20.13
C ASN A 490 -7.89 22.48 20.30
N THR A 491 -6.97 22.60 21.25
CA THR A 491 -5.89 21.61 21.46
C THR A 491 -6.08 20.75 22.72
N GLU A 492 -7.25 20.76 23.36
CA GLU A 492 -7.50 20.10 24.65
C GLU A 492 -7.24 18.57 24.65
N ASN A 493 -7.33 17.94 23.48
CA ASN A 493 -7.14 16.50 23.30
C ASN A 493 -5.81 16.13 22.64
N VAL A 494 -4.97 17.12 22.34
CA VAL A 494 -3.68 16.91 21.69
C VAL A 494 -2.68 16.33 22.68
N THR A 495 -2.00 15.27 22.27
CA THR A 495 -0.94 14.62 23.05
C THR A 495 0.45 14.86 22.46
N ASP A 496 0.57 15.10 21.16
CA ASP A 496 1.85 15.34 20.47
C ASP A 496 1.84 16.62 19.62
N MET A 497 2.72 17.56 19.99
CA MET A 497 3.00 18.83 19.30
C MET A 497 4.48 18.94 18.85
N GLY A 498 5.20 17.82 18.81
CA GLY A 498 6.60 17.75 18.44
C GLY A 498 6.86 18.39 17.08
N ALA A 499 7.85 19.28 17.00
CA ALA A 499 8.31 19.94 15.78
C ALA A 499 7.21 20.69 14.99
N MET A 500 6.08 21.04 15.62
CA MET A 500 4.92 21.64 14.95
C MET A 500 5.29 22.86 14.08
N PHE A 501 6.14 23.76 14.58
CA PHE A 501 6.62 24.96 13.87
C PHE A 501 8.12 24.91 13.56
N LYS A 502 8.75 23.73 13.67
CA LYS A 502 10.20 23.62 13.53
C LYS A 502 10.66 24.06 12.14
N TYR A 503 11.69 24.90 12.08
CA TYR A 503 12.24 25.56 10.91
C TYR A 503 11.24 26.41 10.10
N CYS A 504 10.27 27.03 10.78
CA CYS A 504 9.50 28.15 10.23
C CYS A 504 10.36 29.43 10.22
N LEU A 505 11.41 29.45 9.38
CA LEU A 505 12.45 30.50 9.35
C LEU A 505 11.90 31.91 9.10
N GLY A 506 10.79 32.01 8.35
CA GLY A 506 10.12 33.25 8.00
C GLY A 506 9.14 33.78 9.04
N MET A 507 8.79 33.00 10.06
CA MET A 507 7.74 33.33 11.02
C MET A 507 8.16 34.47 11.94
N GLU A 508 7.44 35.60 11.87
CA GLU A 508 7.72 36.81 12.65
C GLU A 508 6.89 36.86 13.94
N LYS A 509 5.67 36.33 13.89
CA LYS A 509 4.75 36.25 15.02
C LYS A 509 3.86 35.01 14.91
N ILE A 510 3.64 34.36 16.05
CA ILE A 510 2.65 33.32 16.22
C ILE A 510 1.88 33.54 17.51
N ASP A 511 0.55 33.41 17.46
CA ASP A 511 -0.31 33.47 18.65
C ASP A 511 -0.72 32.04 19.03
N VAL A 512 -0.23 31.58 20.17
CA VAL A 512 -0.54 30.27 20.77
C VAL A 512 -1.28 30.41 22.10
N SER A 513 -1.84 31.58 22.39
CA SER A 513 -2.50 31.89 23.68
C SER A 513 -3.71 31.00 23.98
N LYS A 514 -4.37 30.48 22.94
CA LYS A 514 -5.53 29.58 23.06
C LYS A 514 -5.16 28.10 23.21
N PHE A 515 -3.88 27.73 23.12
CA PHE A 515 -3.49 26.34 23.20
C PHE A 515 -3.68 25.81 24.63
N ASN A 516 -4.54 24.82 24.78
CA ASN A 516 -4.58 23.95 25.96
C ASN A 516 -3.55 22.84 25.78
N THR A 517 -2.55 22.79 26.66
CA THR A 517 -1.48 21.79 26.60
C THR A 517 -1.51 20.76 27.72
N GLU A 518 -2.60 20.70 28.51
CA GLU A 518 -2.71 19.83 29.69
C GLU A 518 -2.41 18.35 29.38
N LYS A 519 -2.86 17.84 28.22
CA LYS A 519 -2.67 16.45 27.80
C LYS A 519 -1.41 16.22 26.95
N VAL A 520 -0.67 17.28 26.63
CA VAL A 520 0.51 17.18 25.76
C VAL A 520 1.63 16.48 26.50
N THR A 521 2.19 15.43 25.90
CA THR A 521 3.34 14.70 26.43
C THR A 521 4.62 14.99 25.65
N ASN A 522 4.53 15.39 24.37
CA ASN A 522 5.68 15.66 23.52
C ASN A 522 5.66 17.09 22.95
N MET A 523 6.68 17.88 23.30
CA MET A 523 6.93 19.24 22.76
C MET A 523 8.32 19.34 22.11
N ARG A 524 8.94 18.20 21.76
CA ARG A 524 10.28 18.16 21.16
C ARG A 524 10.38 19.09 19.96
N GLY A 525 11.28 20.07 20.02
CA GLY A 525 11.57 20.95 18.89
C GLY A 525 10.43 21.85 18.44
N MET A 526 9.36 22.03 19.23
CA MET A 526 8.12 22.70 18.79
C MET A 526 8.35 24.03 18.04
N PHE A 527 9.29 24.86 18.52
CA PHE A 527 9.65 26.16 17.94
C PHE A 527 11.09 26.21 17.39
N SER A 528 11.78 25.08 17.32
CA SER A 528 13.19 25.00 16.89
C SER A 528 13.38 25.68 15.53
N GLY A 529 14.33 26.59 15.42
CA GLY A 529 14.66 27.30 14.19
C GLY A 529 13.65 28.39 13.82
N CYS A 530 12.76 28.82 14.73
CA CYS A 530 11.93 30.01 14.52
C CYS A 530 12.76 31.29 14.73
N ARG A 531 13.66 31.57 13.79
CA ARG A 531 14.73 32.59 13.96
C ARG A 531 14.26 34.04 13.96
N LYS A 532 13.02 34.32 13.52
CA LYS A 532 12.47 35.68 13.38
C LYS A 532 11.44 36.05 14.45
N ILE A 533 10.99 35.10 15.27
CA ILE A 533 10.03 35.38 16.34
C ILE A 533 10.75 36.20 17.41
N THR A 534 10.25 37.41 17.70
CA THR A 534 10.84 38.31 18.70
C THR A 534 10.19 38.18 20.08
N SER A 535 8.94 37.72 20.12
CA SER A 535 8.17 37.52 21.35
C SER A 535 7.26 36.31 21.21
N LEU A 536 7.16 35.52 22.28
CA LEU A 536 6.33 34.33 22.34
C LEU A 536 5.73 34.23 23.76
N ASP A 537 4.40 34.29 23.86
CA ASP A 537 3.70 34.13 25.12
C ASP A 537 3.31 32.67 25.34
N LEU A 538 3.93 32.05 26.36
CA LEU A 538 3.71 30.66 26.77
C LEU A 538 3.20 30.58 28.22
N SER A 539 2.78 31.71 28.80
CA SER A 539 2.44 31.78 30.23
C SER A 539 1.24 30.90 30.64
N HIS A 540 0.41 30.51 29.67
CA HIS A 540 -0.75 29.64 29.88
C HIS A 540 -0.47 28.14 29.67
N PHE A 541 0.72 27.77 29.19
CA PHE A 541 1.03 26.37 28.90
C PHE A 541 1.11 25.58 30.21
N ASN A 542 0.34 24.48 30.28
CA ASN A 542 0.47 23.45 31.29
C ASN A 542 1.41 22.36 30.75
N THR A 543 2.54 22.14 31.42
CA THR A 543 3.56 21.17 30.98
C THR A 543 3.73 19.98 31.93
N GLU A 544 2.83 19.79 32.90
CA GLU A 544 2.97 18.76 33.95
C GLU A 544 3.01 17.32 33.39
N ASN A 545 2.45 17.11 32.20
CA ASN A 545 2.44 15.82 31.51
C ASN A 545 3.52 15.68 30.43
N VAL A 546 4.30 16.73 30.17
CA VAL A 546 5.34 16.72 29.14
C VAL A 546 6.52 15.85 29.59
N THR A 547 6.96 14.95 28.73
CA THR A 547 8.09 14.05 28.94
C THR A 547 9.29 14.38 28.06
N ASN A 548 9.11 15.16 26.98
CA ASN A 548 10.17 15.52 26.06
C ASN A 548 10.09 16.99 25.61
N THR A 549 11.15 17.77 25.88
CA THR A 549 11.33 19.17 25.44
C THR A 549 12.64 19.37 24.68
N ASN A 550 13.30 18.28 24.26
CA ASN A 550 14.54 18.29 23.49
C ASN A 550 14.44 19.30 22.33
N THR A 551 15.43 20.16 22.18
CA THR A 551 15.50 21.20 21.12
C THR A 551 14.32 22.18 21.03
N MET A 552 13.40 22.27 22.01
CA MET A 552 12.14 23.03 21.88
C MET A 552 12.31 24.45 21.32
N PHE A 553 13.36 25.16 21.72
CA PHE A 553 13.71 26.52 21.28
C PHE A 553 15.06 26.60 20.56
N PHE A 554 15.64 25.46 20.13
CA PHE A 554 16.94 25.43 19.44
C PHE A 554 16.99 26.48 18.30
N SER A 555 17.97 27.36 18.29
CA SER A 555 18.13 28.45 17.30
C SER A 555 16.89 29.34 17.15
N CYS A 556 16.32 29.78 18.28
CA CYS A 556 15.35 30.88 18.32
C CYS A 556 16.07 32.22 18.48
N ASP A 557 16.83 32.59 17.45
CA ASP A 557 17.85 33.63 17.54
C ASP A 557 17.32 35.03 17.87
N ALA A 558 16.07 35.36 17.54
CA ALA A 558 15.51 36.71 17.75
C ALA A 558 14.80 36.92 19.10
N ILE A 559 14.56 35.87 19.88
CA ILE A 559 13.90 36.00 21.18
C ILE A 559 14.91 36.53 22.20
N THR A 560 14.66 37.73 22.74
CA THR A 560 15.55 38.35 23.73
C THR A 560 15.18 37.99 25.17
N SER A 561 13.91 37.70 25.43
CA SER A 561 13.45 37.25 26.74
C SER A 561 12.28 36.28 26.60
N LEU A 562 12.25 35.24 27.43
CA LEU A 562 11.20 34.22 27.40
C LEU A 562 10.64 33.96 28.79
N ASN A 563 9.32 33.94 28.92
CA ASN A 563 8.64 33.66 30.19
C ASN A 563 8.19 32.20 30.28
N LEU A 564 8.88 31.41 31.11
CA LEU A 564 8.63 30.00 31.35
C LEU A 564 8.26 29.73 32.81
N SER A 565 7.71 30.73 33.53
CA SER A 565 7.36 30.57 34.94
C SER A 565 6.18 29.62 35.19
N SER A 566 5.40 29.31 34.16
CA SER A 566 4.34 28.30 34.18
C SER A 566 4.84 26.86 33.96
N PHE A 567 6.07 26.69 33.45
CA PHE A 567 6.59 25.38 33.05
C PHE A 567 7.00 24.57 34.28
N LYS A 568 6.30 23.45 34.48
CA LYS A 568 6.60 22.41 35.46
C LYS A 568 7.02 21.16 34.68
N LEU A 569 8.30 20.80 34.75
CA LEU A 569 8.91 19.79 33.86
C LEU A 569 9.42 18.55 34.62
N GLU A 570 8.75 18.17 35.71
CA GLU A 570 9.19 17.07 36.59
C GLU A 570 9.23 15.70 35.90
N LYS A 571 8.39 15.50 34.87
CA LYS A 571 8.32 14.26 34.08
C LYS A 571 9.24 14.25 32.86
N VAL A 572 9.92 15.36 32.56
CA VAL A 572 10.77 15.44 31.37
C VAL A 572 12.04 14.60 31.56
N THR A 573 12.30 13.73 30.59
CA THR A 573 13.49 12.87 30.59
C THR A 573 14.59 13.35 29.66
N ASP A 574 14.27 14.24 28.70
CA ASP A 574 15.20 14.83 27.74
C ASP A 574 14.94 16.34 27.53
N MET A 575 15.91 17.16 27.96
CA MET A 575 16.01 18.62 27.78
C MET A 575 17.23 19.00 26.92
N GLY A 576 17.83 18.03 26.21
CA GLY A 576 19.03 18.25 25.40
C GLY A 576 18.84 19.37 24.40
N SER A 577 19.83 20.27 24.35
CA SER A 577 19.88 21.39 23.39
C SER A 577 18.61 22.27 23.34
N MET A 578 17.82 22.32 24.43
CA MET A 578 16.52 23.02 24.45
C MET A 578 16.61 24.49 24.03
N PHE A 579 17.66 25.21 24.43
CA PHE A 579 17.94 26.61 24.09
C PHE A 579 19.20 26.78 23.24
N PHE A 580 19.77 25.70 22.71
CA PHE A 580 21.03 25.74 21.97
C PHE A 580 20.99 26.81 20.87
N ALA A 581 22.04 27.63 20.78
CA ALA A 581 22.18 28.73 19.81
C ALA A 581 21.04 29.77 19.82
N CYS A 582 20.40 30.03 20.96
CA CYS A 582 19.54 31.22 21.12
C CYS A 582 20.40 32.47 21.37
N GLU A 583 21.08 32.95 20.32
CA GLU A 583 22.17 33.94 20.45
C GLU A 583 21.74 35.29 21.03
N GLU A 584 20.52 35.77 20.77
CA GLU A 584 20.01 37.03 21.35
C GLU A 584 19.32 36.87 22.71
N MET A 585 19.18 35.65 23.23
CA MET A 585 18.47 35.38 24.48
C MET A 585 19.25 35.97 25.66
N LYS A 586 18.66 36.99 26.31
CA LYS A 586 19.23 37.67 27.48
C LYS A 586 18.66 37.12 28.78
N THR A 587 17.36 36.80 28.80
CA THR A 587 16.66 36.47 30.05
C THR A 587 15.65 35.35 29.85
N ILE A 588 15.77 34.31 30.68
CA ILE A 588 14.75 33.26 30.81
C ILE A 588 14.11 33.40 32.18
N TYR A 589 12.82 33.73 32.22
CA TYR A 589 12.09 33.86 33.47
C TYR A 589 11.54 32.52 33.92
N CYS A 590 12.01 32.01 35.05
CA CYS A 590 11.46 30.83 35.70
C CYS A 590 11.71 30.92 37.21
N ASN A 591 10.71 30.55 38.01
CA ASN A 591 10.79 30.61 39.48
C ASN A 591 11.23 29.28 40.12
N TYR A 592 11.43 28.23 39.32
CA TYR A 592 11.73 26.88 39.76
C TYR A 592 13.06 26.40 39.20
N THR A 593 13.75 25.54 39.94
CA THR A 593 14.91 24.80 39.44
C THR A 593 14.44 23.62 38.62
N TRP A 594 14.96 23.46 37.41
CA TRP A 594 14.69 22.26 36.60
C TRP A 594 15.75 21.20 36.84
N LYS A 595 15.35 19.93 36.66
CA LYS A 595 16.22 18.75 36.75
C LYS A 595 15.82 17.81 35.63
N CYS A 596 16.80 17.18 35.00
CA CYS A 596 16.58 16.22 33.92
C CYS A 596 17.79 15.28 33.82
N ALA A 597 17.57 14.03 33.43
CA ALA A 597 18.66 13.06 33.23
C ALA A 597 19.49 13.44 31.99
N GLU A 598 18.83 13.64 30.84
CA GLU A 598 19.49 14.04 29.60
C GLU A 598 19.33 15.55 29.38
N SER A 599 20.44 16.29 29.35
CA SER A 599 20.41 17.75 29.19
C SER A 599 21.63 18.32 28.44
N THR A 600 22.30 17.47 27.66
CA THR A 600 23.51 17.83 26.92
C THR A 600 23.30 19.11 26.10
N SER A 601 24.20 20.07 26.30
CA SER A 601 24.26 21.35 25.58
C SER A 601 22.97 22.18 25.64
N MET A 602 22.14 22.01 26.68
CA MET A 602 20.87 22.73 26.87
C MET A 602 20.95 24.24 26.61
N PHE A 603 22.01 24.90 27.08
CA PHE A 603 22.24 26.35 26.95
C PHE A 603 23.43 26.72 26.04
N ALA A 604 24.02 25.77 25.32
CA ALA A 604 25.23 26.05 24.56
C ALA A 604 25.00 27.16 23.52
N TYR A 605 26.00 28.03 23.34
CA TYR A 605 25.98 29.18 22.43
C TYR A 605 24.94 30.27 22.80
N CYS A 606 24.50 30.35 24.06
CA CYS A 606 23.66 31.44 24.57
C CYS A 606 24.49 32.55 25.24
N SER A 607 25.45 33.14 24.53
CA SER A 607 26.48 34.02 25.11
C SER A 607 25.95 35.30 25.78
N LYS A 608 24.74 35.74 25.44
CA LYS A 608 24.08 36.92 26.02
C LYS A 608 23.22 36.61 27.25
N LEU A 609 23.06 35.33 27.59
CA LEU A 609 22.19 34.89 28.67
C LEU A 609 22.75 35.32 30.03
N LYS A 610 21.90 35.95 30.84
CA LYS A 610 22.25 36.40 32.18
C LYS A 610 21.09 36.14 33.15
N GLY A 611 21.36 35.34 34.17
CA GLY A 611 20.45 35.07 35.28
C GLY A 611 21.05 35.51 36.60
N ALA A 612 20.98 34.64 37.61
CA ALA A 612 21.71 34.80 38.87
C ALA A 612 23.24 34.84 38.65
N VAL A 613 23.72 34.16 37.61
CA VAL A 613 25.12 34.21 37.15
C VAL A 613 25.23 34.59 35.67
N ALA A 614 26.41 35.03 35.26
CA ALA A 614 26.75 35.22 33.84
C ALA A 614 26.92 33.87 33.13
N TYR A 615 26.67 33.83 31.82
CA TYR A 615 26.90 32.67 30.98
C TYR A 615 28.36 32.16 31.05
N ASP A 616 28.53 30.83 31.00
CA ASP A 616 29.81 30.12 31.01
C ASP A 616 29.71 28.96 30.01
N GLU A 617 30.57 28.95 28.99
CA GLU A 617 30.54 27.98 27.90
C GLU A 617 30.80 26.53 28.35
N ASN A 618 31.39 26.34 29.54
CA ASN A 618 31.64 25.02 30.11
C ASN A 618 30.48 24.53 31.00
N LYS A 619 29.46 25.37 31.24
CA LYS A 619 28.31 25.05 32.09
C LYS A 619 27.01 25.23 31.31
N VAL A 620 26.75 24.28 30.42
CA VAL A 620 25.67 24.41 29.43
C VAL A 620 24.55 23.38 29.61
N ASP A 621 24.56 22.61 30.70
CA ASP A 621 23.55 21.59 30.99
C ASP A 621 22.43 22.11 31.92
N VAL A 622 21.54 21.22 32.34
CA VAL A 622 20.39 21.57 33.22
C VAL A 622 20.79 22.09 34.60
N GLN A 623 22.04 21.91 35.05
CA GLN A 623 22.47 22.43 36.36
C GLN A 623 22.39 23.97 36.42
N MET A 624 22.45 24.63 35.26
CA MET A 624 22.28 26.07 35.15
C MET A 624 20.81 26.50 35.00
N ALA A 625 19.85 25.57 34.93
CA ALA A 625 18.42 25.87 34.92
C ALA A 625 17.91 26.14 36.36
N ASN A 626 18.50 27.13 37.04
CA ASN A 626 18.23 27.46 38.44
C ASN A 626 18.14 28.99 38.64
N PRO A 627 17.10 29.52 39.32
CA PRO A 627 16.92 30.95 39.51
C PRO A 627 17.82 31.61 40.56
N GLU A 628 18.51 30.83 41.40
CA GLU A 628 19.42 31.31 42.46
C GLU A 628 20.89 31.14 42.08
N THR A 629 21.22 30.09 41.32
CA THR A 629 22.61 29.71 41.02
C THR A 629 22.93 29.61 39.53
N GLY A 630 21.93 29.84 38.66
CA GLY A 630 22.03 29.58 37.24
C GLY A 630 21.55 30.74 36.36
N TYR A 631 21.09 30.38 35.16
CA TYR A 631 20.72 31.30 34.10
C TYR A 631 19.25 31.74 34.14
N PHE A 632 18.45 31.19 35.03
CA PHE A 632 17.08 31.66 35.22
C PHE A 632 17.05 32.96 36.02
N THR A 633 16.05 33.78 35.70
CA THR A 633 15.71 35.00 36.43
C THR A 633 14.36 34.81 37.10
N LYS A 634 14.28 35.10 38.40
CA LYS A 634 12.99 35.11 39.10
C LYS A 634 12.08 36.18 38.52
N LYS A 635 10.86 35.80 38.19
CA LYS A 635 9.79 36.74 37.87
C LYS A 635 8.99 37.00 39.13
N THR A 636 9.19 38.16 39.74
CA THR A 636 8.32 38.64 40.81
C THR A 636 6.93 38.90 40.22
N PRO A 637 5.84 38.51 40.89
CA PRO A 637 4.49 38.82 40.44
C PRO A 637 4.35 40.34 40.26
N SER A 638 4.26 40.81 39.01
CA SER A 638 4.00 42.22 38.72
C SER A 638 2.55 42.51 39.09
N GLY A 639 2.35 43.24 40.17
CA GLY A 639 1.03 43.59 40.69
C GLY A 639 0.88 43.46 42.21
N ILE A 640 1.89 42.95 42.92
CA ILE A 640 1.93 42.93 44.39
C ILE A 640 3.12 43.80 44.85
N GLU A 641 2.85 45.03 45.26
CA GLU A 641 3.86 45.94 45.81
C GLU A 641 4.26 45.48 47.22
N LYS A 642 5.55 45.56 47.58
CA LYS A 642 6.03 45.22 48.95
C LYS A 642 5.73 46.32 49.97
N SER A 643 5.42 47.51 49.50
CA SER A 643 5.17 48.70 50.30
C SER A 643 4.40 49.71 49.46
N VAL A 644 3.66 50.59 50.12
CA VAL A 644 3.08 51.78 49.47
C VAL A 644 4.23 52.67 48.99
N ASP A 645 4.33 52.90 47.69
CA ASP A 645 5.36 53.79 47.12
C ASP A 645 5.19 55.22 47.64
N THR A 646 6.29 55.91 47.92
CA THR A 646 6.43 57.18 48.70
C THR A 646 5.87 58.45 48.04
N THR A 647 4.76 58.32 47.30
CA THR A 647 3.96 59.46 46.84
C THR A 647 2.98 59.92 47.93
N ASP A 648 2.57 61.19 47.91
CA ASP A 648 1.66 61.83 48.89
C ASP A 648 0.28 61.15 49.08
N ALA A 649 0.00 60.07 48.33
CA ALA A 649 -1.23 59.31 48.42
C ALA A 649 -1.20 58.31 49.61
N LYS A 650 -2.14 58.46 50.54
CA LYS A 650 -2.37 57.54 51.66
C LYS A 650 -3.37 56.44 51.30
N ILE A 651 -3.29 55.30 51.98
CA ILE A 651 -4.30 54.23 51.95
C ILE A 651 -5.62 54.77 52.54
N VAL A 652 -6.72 54.58 51.82
CA VAL A 652 -8.09 54.97 52.23
C VAL A 652 -8.91 53.75 52.64
N ASP A 653 -8.78 52.64 51.92
CA ASP A 653 -9.44 51.38 52.29
C ASP A 653 -8.52 50.20 52.06
N ILE A 654 -8.71 49.15 52.85
CA ILE A 654 -7.97 47.89 52.77
C ILE A 654 -9.02 46.79 52.63
N TYR A 655 -8.84 45.92 51.65
CA TYR A 655 -9.67 44.75 51.40
C TYR A 655 -8.81 43.49 51.34
N SER A 656 -9.34 42.37 51.79
CA SER A 656 -8.80 41.04 51.50
C SER A 656 -9.12 40.61 50.07
N LEU A 657 -8.52 39.51 49.61
CA LEU A 657 -8.73 38.99 48.25
C LEU A 657 -10.17 38.51 47.98
N ASP A 658 -10.93 38.16 49.01
CA ASP A 658 -12.36 37.83 48.96
C ASP A 658 -13.27 39.07 49.12
N GLY A 659 -12.71 40.28 49.16
CA GLY A 659 -13.45 41.55 49.15
C GLY A 659 -13.93 42.05 50.52
N LYS A 660 -13.51 41.43 51.62
CA LYS A 660 -13.84 41.89 52.97
C LYS A 660 -12.99 43.11 53.34
N LYS A 661 -13.63 44.17 53.85
CA LYS A 661 -12.95 45.39 54.28
C LYS A 661 -12.26 45.19 55.64
N HIS A 662 -11.03 45.68 55.78
CA HIS A 662 -10.22 45.64 57.00
C HIS A 662 -9.79 47.05 57.43
N SER A 663 -9.57 47.23 58.74
CA SER A 663 -9.10 48.50 59.33
C SER A 663 -7.58 48.67 59.27
N GLU A 664 -6.84 47.58 59.04
CA GLU A 664 -5.38 47.56 58.95
C GLU A 664 -4.92 46.51 57.93
N LEU A 665 -3.69 46.62 57.44
CA LEU A 665 -3.09 45.62 56.54
C LEU A 665 -3.07 44.27 57.26
N GLN A 666 -3.49 43.21 56.57
CA GLN A 666 -3.44 41.83 57.04
C GLN A 666 -2.14 41.16 56.57
N ASN A 667 -1.64 40.17 57.29
CA ASN A 667 -0.49 39.37 56.82
C ASN A 667 -0.85 38.70 55.48
N GLY A 668 -0.01 38.87 54.46
CA GLY A 668 -0.28 38.41 53.10
C GLY A 668 -0.74 39.51 52.14
N VAL A 669 -1.47 39.14 51.07
CA VAL A 669 -1.88 40.08 50.01
C VAL A 669 -3.13 40.86 50.40
N ASN A 670 -3.03 42.18 50.35
CA ASN A 670 -4.08 43.14 50.60
C ASN A 670 -4.42 43.87 49.30
N ILE A 671 -5.68 44.16 49.03
CA ILE A 671 -6.12 45.09 47.99
C ILE A 671 -6.36 46.43 48.67
N VAL A 672 -5.55 47.44 48.38
CA VAL A 672 -5.68 48.77 48.96
C VAL A 672 -6.24 49.75 47.95
N ARG A 673 -7.15 50.63 48.40
CA ARG A 673 -7.60 51.80 47.65
C ARG A 673 -6.85 53.02 48.17
N MET A 674 -6.19 53.73 47.28
CA MET A 674 -5.38 54.92 47.58
C MET A 674 -6.22 56.20 47.47
N SER A 675 -5.80 57.26 48.16
CA SER A 675 -6.48 58.57 48.17
C SER A 675 -6.47 59.30 46.82
N ASN A 676 -5.59 58.91 45.90
CA ASN A 676 -5.60 59.35 44.51
C ASN A 676 -6.52 58.52 43.60
N GLY A 677 -7.31 57.59 44.16
CA GLY A 677 -8.26 56.74 43.43
C GLY A 677 -7.67 55.46 42.84
N LYS A 678 -6.35 55.22 42.92
CA LYS A 678 -5.74 53.97 42.45
C LYS A 678 -6.06 52.80 43.39
N ILE A 679 -6.15 51.60 42.81
CA ILE A 679 -6.22 50.33 43.56
C ILE A 679 -4.91 49.58 43.33
N GLN A 680 -4.27 49.13 44.41
CA GLN A 680 -3.01 48.38 44.39
C GLN A 680 -3.18 47.08 45.17
N LYS A 681 -2.42 46.04 44.83
CA LYS A 681 -2.27 44.87 45.71
C LYS A 681 -0.94 45.01 46.44
N ILE A 682 -0.94 44.88 47.76
CA ILE A 682 0.24 45.08 48.62
C ILE A 682 0.44 43.85 49.50
N MET A 683 1.69 43.41 49.68
CA MET A 683 2.05 42.36 50.62
C MET A 683 2.53 42.98 51.94
N LYS A 684 1.87 42.64 53.07
CA LYS A 684 2.31 43.05 54.43
C LYS A 684 3.27 42.03 55.02
#